data_AF-A0AAV7PW17-F1
#
_entry.id   AF-A0AAV7PW17-F1
#
_cell.length_a   1.000
_cell.length_b   1.000
_cell.length_c   1.000
_cell.angle_alpha   90.00
_cell.angle_beta   90.00
_cell.angle_gamma   90.00
#
_symmetry.space_group_name_H-M   'P 1'
#
loop_
_entity.id
_entity.type
_entity.pdbx_description
1 polymer ?
#
loop_
_entity_poly.entity_id
_entity_poly.type
_entity_poly.pdbx_seq_one_letter_code
_entity_poly.pdbx_strand_id
1 'polypeptide(L)'
;MFRPYLFKVPPHLAAYSDLFLNIGVEAEPTVRHYARVLATIYEETKDKTSHHPNQHRTLLKATAKIFLLLKECMPIQDVEFLKPLYLPDSHERLYDSSTLVFINCNSSREISHLKGDFKFLIHLEGCSVFNDEYELEKLLKQLPEDIRPKMLSQVTTESLESMVLCNLGDSCELKEQLQGLLLSSSFQEGLTSLLRAQSKGEMSAEKATAECQAVFRNLEIVCCERMQTVLLKGSLPLQGTSLFKDVFIKKGPEGQSQVCLVHKEAMNVRETVNIMSSLAKEINGLMMNLLVPQSMLILLEMLTCESPEEISSVLKKHSILTSKTASQAAFSLPNPGEKISREWHDSLDMNILNCFKVGDYVGYMDPSGEEVYLYAIILEKLELRVCGDTEVEMFRIDLGAGCIVDVSTLDLYQFKKSHINKNNCSKLKMMMENPEEQKGKENKWYEKSERDIKKEIDEQLAVIWKLSLSERKRSIRRLYLTYHPDKNLGQEKLANEICKYLCQVISNLEVDKNCKSEGCSEKQYQGFSEFWSQWDKQAYQHRKYYEEFTRKSDHSYTFWGYHNRRQRRSRPEEASRWFRQADCDLRAASSDIGHSSPEWVCYKVHQAVKKALIAALYKKEGNFSKDCHVYYLATKVSTFSSTLREIAKKVSELEKNGVDDNKTQYPNYHPKPGIPNDCIPSNQEKVVLKMARDVLDRINEYLQQ
;
A
#
# COMPACT_ATOMS: atom_id res chain seq x y z
N MET A 1 5.32 -45.67 -47.17
CA MET A 1 4.93 -47.09 -47.24
C MET A 1 4.58 -47.49 -45.82
N PHE A 2 3.29 -47.66 -45.55
CA PHE A 2 2.74 -48.11 -44.25
C PHE A 2 2.19 -49.54 -44.37
N ARG A 3 2.63 -50.28 -45.40
CA ARG A 3 2.20 -51.66 -45.65
C ARG A 3 2.78 -52.58 -44.57
N PRO A 4 2.05 -53.61 -44.09
CA PRO A 4 0.71 -54.02 -44.53
C PRO A 4 -0.46 -53.30 -43.84
N TYR A 5 -0.23 -52.25 -43.05
CA TYR A 5 -1.25 -51.65 -42.18
C TYR A 5 -2.14 -50.59 -42.84
N LEU A 6 -1.59 -49.83 -43.80
CA LEU A 6 -2.34 -48.77 -44.49
C LEU A 6 -2.00 -48.75 -45.98
N PHE A 7 -3.04 -48.82 -46.80
CA PHE A 7 -2.97 -48.91 -48.26
C PHE A 7 -3.58 -47.67 -48.91
N LYS A 8 -2.95 -47.21 -49.99
CA LYS A 8 -3.60 -46.33 -50.95
C LYS A 8 -4.44 -47.18 -51.90
N VAL A 9 -5.58 -46.66 -52.34
CA VAL A 9 -6.40 -47.31 -53.35
C VAL A 9 -5.53 -47.57 -54.60
N PRO A 10 -5.42 -48.82 -55.07
CA PRO A 10 -4.67 -49.14 -56.27
C PRO A 10 -5.22 -48.37 -57.49
N PRO A 11 -4.38 -47.94 -58.45
CA PRO A 11 -4.82 -47.14 -59.59
C PRO A 11 -5.95 -47.77 -60.43
N HIS A 12 -5.97 -49.10 -60.55
CA HIS A 12 -7.02 -49.82 -61.29
C HIS A 12 -8.39 -49.82 -60.59
N LEU A 13 -8.44 -49.51 -59.28
CA LEU A 13 -9.68 -49.34 -58.52
C LEU A 13 -10.08 -47.87 -58.39
N ALA A 14 -9.30 -46.92 -58.93
CA ALA A 14 -9.58 -45.49 -58.81
C ALA A 14 -10.92 -45.08 -59.45
N ALA A 15 -11.42 -45.83 -60.44
CA ALA A 15 -12.73 -45.61 -61.04
C ALA A 15 -13.90 -45.76 -60.05
N TYR A 16 -13.68 -46.45 -58.92
CA TYR A 16 -14.68 -46.65 -57.86
C TYR A 16 -14.45 -45.72 -56.66
N SER A 17 -13.69 -44.64 -56.80
CA SER A 17 -13.34 -43.75 -55.67
C SER A 17 -14.58 -43.17 -54.99
N ASP A 18 -15.61 -42.76 -55.74
CA ASP A 18 -16.86 -42.25 -55.16
C ASP A 18 -17.60 -43.32 -54.34
N LEU A 19 -17.58 -44.57 -54.80
CA LEU A 19 -18.12 -45.70 -54.04
C LEU A 19 -17.33 -45.90 -52.75
N PHE A 20 -15.99 -45.85 -52.80
CA PHE A 20 -15.14 -46.00 -51.62
C PHE A 20 -15.36 -44.88 -50.59
N LEU A 21 -15.50 -43.63 -51.03
CA LEU A 21 -15.84 -42.50 -50.17
C LEU A 21 -17.21 -42.72 -49.50
N ASN A 22 -18.21 -43.15 -50.27
CA ASN A 22 -19.57 -43.40 -49.76
C ASN A 22 -19.66 -44.55 -48.75
N ILE A 23 -18.75 -45.53 -48.80
CA ILE A 23 -18.67 -46.63 -47.81
C ILE A 23 -17.67 -46.34 -46.67
N GLY A 24 -17.12 -45.13 -46.59
CA GLY A 24 -16.32 -44.65 -45.46
C GLY A 24 -14.80 -44.77 -45.60
N VAL A 25 -14.26 -44.94 -46.81
CA VAL A 25 -12.82 -44.79 -47.08
C VAL A 25 -12.48 -43.31 -47.17
N GLU A 26 -11.51 -42.84 -46.39
CA GLU A 26 -11.10 -41.43 -46.42
C GLU A 26 -10.19 -41.12 -47.64
N ALA A 27 -10.33 -39.92 -48.19
CA ALA A 27 -9.51 -39.45 -49.32
C ALA A 27 -8.03 -39.32 -48.95
N GLU A 28 -7.74 -38.88 -47.72
CA GLU A 28 -6.39 -38.78 -47.17
C GLU A 28 -6.32 -39.46 -45.80
N PRO A 29 -5.16 -40.03 -45.41
CA PRO A 29 -5.01 -40.65 -44.10
C PRO A 29 -5.22 -39.66 -42.95
N THR A 30 -6.20 -39.93 -42.11
CA THR A 30 -6.50 -39.13 -40.90
C THR A 30 -5.72 -39.62 -39.67
N VAL A 31 -5.75 -38.88 -38.57
CA VAL A 31 -5.16 -39.28 -37.28
C VAL A 31 -5.66 -40.67 -36.85
N ARG A 32 -6.94 -40.97 -37.07
CA ARG A 32 -7.56 -42.29 -36.79
C ARG A 32 -6.86 -43.44 -37.51
N HIS A 33 -6.47 -43.22 -38.76
CA HIS A 33 -5.77 -44.24 -39.55
C HIS A 33 -4.41 -44.55 -38.94
N TYR A 34 -3.62 -43.52 -38.63
CA TYR A 34 -2.30 -43.72 -38.03
C TYR A 34 -2.37 -44.29 -36.61
N ALA A 35 -3.35 -43.89 -35.80
CA ALA A 35 -3.59 -44.48 -34.48
C ALA A 35 -3.92 -45.98 -34.59
N ARG A 36 -4.75 -46.39 -35.56
CA ARG A 36 -5.03 -47.81 -35.84
C ARG A 36 -3.80 -48.59 -36.30
N VAL A 37 -2.93 -47.97 -37.11
CA VAL A 37 -1.64 -48.59 -37.49
C VAL A 37 -0.82 -48.88 -36.23
N LEU A 38 -0.69 -47.93 -35.31
CA LEU A 38 0.03 -48.15 -34.05
C LEU A 38 -0.65 -49.22 -33.18
N ALA A 39 -1.98 -49.20 -33.05
CA ALA A 39 -2.72 -50.23 -32.30
C ALA A 39 -2.52 -51.63 -32.89
N THR A 40 -2.50 -51.76 -34.22
CA THR A 40 -2.25 -53.06 -34.89
C THR A 40 -0.83 -53.54 -34.63
N ILE A 41 0.16 -52.64 -34.73
CA ILE A 41 1.56 -52.97 -34.42
C ILE A 41 1.69 -53.38 -32.95
N TYR A 42 1.00 -52.69 -32.03
CA TYR A 42 0.98 -53.04 -30.61
C TYR A 42 0.44 -54.47 -30.39
N GLU A 43 -0.72 -54.81 -30.95
CA GLU A 43 -1.29 -56.15 -30.85
C GLU A 43 -0.37 -57.25 -31.41
N GLU A 44 0.32 -56.99 -32.51
CA GLU A 44 1.27 -57.93 -33.09
C GLU A 44 2.55 -58.12 -32.26
N THR A 45 2.88 -57.18 -31.38
CA THR A 45 4.20 -57.08 -30.73
C THR A 45 4.15 -57.11 -29.21
N LYS A 46 2.96 -57.05 -28.58
CA LYS A 46 2.78 -57.07 -27.13
C LYS A 46 3.42 -58.28 -26.43
N ASP A 47 3.44 -59.43 -27.10
CA ASP A 47 4.01 -60.69 -26.58
C ASP A 47 5.44 -60.95 -27.11
N LYS A 48 6.02 -60.02 -27.87
CA LYS A 48 7.31 -60.18 -28.55
C LYS A 48 8.37 -59.28 -27.92
N THR A 49 9.61 -59.79 -27.87
CA THR A 49 10.74 -59.07 -27.26
C THR A 49 11.39 -58.03 -28.17
N SER A 50 11.20 -58.13 -29.50
CA SER A 50 11.74 -57.22 -30.50
C SER A 50 10.75 -56.97 -31.67
N HIS A 51 10.81 -55.78 -32.27
CA HIS A 51 10.09 -55.48 -33.51
C HIS A 51 10.98 -55.76 -34.72
N HIS A 52 10.38 -56.09 -35.87
CA HIS A 52 11.13 -56.17 -37.11
C HIS A 52 11.49 -54.74 -37.61
N PRO A 53 12.66 -54.49 -38.26
CA PRO A 53 13.08 -53.16 -38.71
C PRO A 53 12.05 -52.36 -39.53
N ASN A 54 11.24 -53.04 -40.35
CA ASN A 54 10.14 -52.40 -41.09
C ASN A 54 9.00 -51.90 -40.19
N GLN A 55 8.73 -52.59 -39.07
CA GLN A 55 7.75 -52.16 -38.07
C GLN A 55 8.26 -50.93 -37.33
N HIS A 56 9.52 -50.91 -36.89
CA HIS A 56 10.19 -49.74 -36.30
C HIS A 56 10.04 -48.49 -37.19
N ARG A 57 10.39 -48.62 -38.48
CA ARG A 57 10.25 -47.52 -39.45
C ARG A 57 8.80 -47.05 -39.63
N THR A 58 7.84 -47.97 -39.56
CA THR A 58 6.41 -47.67 -39.71
C THR A 58 5.87 -46.98 -38.47
N LEU A 59 6.26 -47.44 -37.29
CA LEU A 59 5.92 -46.89 -35.98
C LEU A 59 6.37 -45.43 -35.84
N LEU A 60 7.64 -45.13 -36.14
CA LEU A 60 8.16 -43.76 -36.05
C LEU A 60 7.43 -42.81 -37.00
N LYS A 61 7.19 -43.27 -38.25
CA LYS A 61 6.47 -42.47 -39.25
C LYS A 61 5.00 -42.26 -38.90
N ALA A 62 4.32 -43.27 -38.38
CA ALA A 62 2.92 -43.16 -37.97
C ALA A 62 2.78 -42.20 -36.78
N THR A 63 3.65 -42.32 -35.78
CA THR A 63 3.72 -41.41 -34.62
C THR A 63 3.93 -39.96 -35.07
N ALA A 64 4.91 -39.71 -35.95
CA ALA A 64 5.16 -38.38 -36.48
C ALA A 64 3.98 -37.82 -37.29
N LYS A 65 3.28 -38.67 -38.05
CA LYS A 65 2.10 -38.26 -38.82
C LYS A 65 0.89 -37.94 -37.94
N ILE A 66 0.73 -38.63 -36.80
CA ILE A 66 -0.28 -38.28 -35.80
C ILE A 66 -0.04 -36.84 -35.33
N PHE A 67 1.15 -36.52 -34.82
CA PHE A 67 1.43 -35.19 -34.30
C PHE A 67 1.39 -34.09 -35.37
N LEU A 68 1.80 -34.38 -36.61
CA LEU A 68 1.69 -33.43 -37.73
C LEU A 68 0.24 -33.07 -38.05
N LEU A 69 -0.63 -34.08 -38.15
CA LEU A 69 -2.04 -33.85 -38.40
C LEU A 69 -2.74 -33.20 -37.21
N LEU A 70 -2.35 -33.55 -35.97
CA LEU A 70 -2.82 -32.85 -34.78
C LEU A 70 -2.45 -31.36 -34.85
N LYS A 71 -1.24 -31.00 -35.30
CA LYS A 71 -0.81 -29.60 -35.50
C LYS A 71 -1.65 -28.87 -36.55
N GLU A 72 -1.97 -29.52 -37.67
CA GLU A 72 -2.71 -28.92 -38.79
C GLU A 72 -4.23 -28.79 -38.51
N CYS A 73 -4.81 -29.70 -37.72
CA CYS A 73 -6.26 -29.78 -37.48
C CYS A 73 -6.73 -29.10 -36.17
N MET A 74 -5.94 -28.20 -35.60
CA MET A 74 -6.30 -27.53 -34.34
C MET A 74 -7.39 -26.45 -34.53
N PRO A 75 -8.44 -26.41 -33.68
CA PRO A 75 -8.77 -27.30 -32.56
C PRO A 75 -9.64 -28.51 -32.96
N ILE A 76 -9.34 -29.69 -32.39
CA ILE A 76 -10.12 -30.92 -32.63
C ILE A 76 -11.26 -31.00 -31.61
N GLN A 77 -12.50 -31.00 -32.09
CA GLN A 77 -13.71 -30.97 -31.25
C GLN A 77 -14.08 -32.33 -30.65
N ASP A 78 -13.61 -33.44 -31.24
CA ASP A 78 -13.88 -34.79 -30.76
C ASP A 78 -12.62 -35.66 -30.91
N VAL A 79 -12.04 -36.09 -29.78
CA VAL A 79 -10.83 -36.92 -29.69
C VAL A 79 -11.11 -38.24 -28.97
N GLU A 80 -12.37 -38.53 -28.64
CA GLU A 80 -12.75 -39.80 -28.00
C GLU A 80 -12.47 -41.01 -28.89
N PHE A 81 -12.57 -40.83 -30.21
CA PHE A 81 -12.26 -41.89 -31.17
C PHE A 81 -10.80 -42.36 -31.13
N LEU A 82 -9.90 -41.61 -30.49
CA LEU A 82 -8.49 -41.99 -30.34
C LEU A 82 -8.27 -42.97 -29.18
N LYS A 83 -9.29 -43.26 -28.35
CA LYS A 83 -9.14 -44.15 -27.20
C LYS A 83 -9.29 -45.63 -27.62
N PRO A 84 -8.35 -46.52 -27.27
CA PRO A 84 -7.04 -46.29 -26.66
C PRO A 84 -5.99 -45.81 -27.67
N LEU A 85 -5.10 -44.89 -27.25
CA LEU A 85 -3.99 -44.40 -28.06
C LEU A 85 -2.69 -45.07 -27.60
N TYR A 86 -1.98 -45.72 -28.53
CA TYR A 86 -0.67 -46.31 -28.25
C TYR A 86 0.43 -45.43 -28.82
N LEU A 87 1.42 -45.10 -27.98
CA LEU A 87 2.58 -44.30 -28.37
C LEU A 87 3.88 -45.04 -28.01
N PRO A 88 4.97 -44.77 -28.74
CA PRO A 88 6.24 -45.42 -28.48
C PRO A 88 7.04 -44.76 -27.36
N ASP A 89 7.74 -45.58 -26.58
CA ASP A 89 8.74 -45.12 -25.60
C ASP A 89 10.11 -44.85 -26.25
N SER A 90 11.09 -44.41 -25.45
CA SER A 90 12.48 -44.16 -25.86
C SER A 90 13.22 -45.42 -26.37
N HIS A 91 12.65 -46.60 -26.19
CA HIS A 91 13.16 -47.87 -26.70
C HIS A 91 12.33 -48.38 -27.90
N GLU A 92 11.50 -47.51 -28.49
CA GLU A 92 10.63 -47.79 -29.62
C GLU A 92 9.56 -48.87 -29.36
N ARG A 93 9.18 -49.10 -28.11
CA ARG A 93 8.12 -50.03 -27.71
C ARG A 93 6.80 -49.30 -27.49
N LEU A 94 5.71 -49.88 -27.97
CA LEU A 94 4.37 -49.27 -27.84
C LEU A 94 3.76 -49.57 -26.48
N TYR A 95 3.25 -48.52 -25.85
CA TYR A 95 2.45 -48.60 -24.63
C TYR A 95 1.20 -47.72 -24.76
N ASP A 96 0.23 -47.95 -23.88
CA ASP A 96 -0.85 -47.00 -23.69
C ASP A 96 -0.26 -45.61 -23.37
N SER A 97 -0.68 -44.62 -24.16
CA SER A 97 -0.20 -43.25 -24.11
C SER A 97 -0.27 -42.65 -22.69
N SER A 98 -1.30 -42.99 -21.91
CA SER A 98 -1.49 -42.51 -20.52
C SER A 98 -0.44 -43.03 -19.54
N THR A 99 0.30 -44.09 -19.90
CA THR A 99 1.34 -44.71 -19.07
C THR A 99 2.73 -44.13 -19.33
N LEU A 100 2.90 -43.40 -20.43
CA LEU A 100 4.16 -42.79 -20.80
C LEU A 100 4.39 -41.48 -20.05
N VAL A 101 5.66 -41.09 -19.96
CA VAL A 101 6.09 -39.84 -19.33
C VAL A 101 6.79 -38.95 -20.35
N PHE A 102 6.38 -37.69 -20.45
CA PHE A 102 7.04 -36.68 -21.26
C PHE A 102 7.94 -35.79 -20.40
N ILE A 103 9.15 -35.52 -20.88
CA ILE A 103 10.15 -34.71 -20.17
C ILE A 103 9.85 -33.23 -20.48
N ASN A 104 9.23 -32.53 -19.53
CA ASN A 104 8.80 -31.14 -19.71
C ASN A 104 9.56 -30.13 -18.82
N CYS A 105 10.61 -30.58 -18.13
CA CYS A 105 11.37 -29.72 -17.22
C CYS A 105 12.87 -29.87 -17.48
N ASN A 106 13.52 -28.75 -17.78
CA ASN A 106 14.95 -28.68 -18.04
C ASN A 106 15.71 -28.57 -16.71
N SER A 107 15.85 -29.70 -16.04
CA SER A 107 16.94 -29.87 -15.09
C SER A 107 17.90 -30.82 -15.76
N SER A 108 19.20 -30.63 -15.55
CA SER A 108 20.29 -31.53 -15.94
C SER A 108 20.19 -32.91 -15.28
N ARG A 109 18.98 -33.47 -15.25
CA ARG A 109 18.68 -34.84 -14.89
C ARG A 109 19.40 -35.66 -15.93
N GLU A 110 20.34 -36.47 -15.50
CA GLU A 110 20.83 -37.57 -16.30
C GLU A 110 19.62 -38.48 -16.54
N ILE A 111 18.86 -38.21 -17.61
CA ILE A 111 17.64 -38.92 -18.01
C ILE A 111 17.90 -40.44 -17.99
N SER A 112 19.15 -40.84 -18.27
CA SER A 112 19.68 -42.19 -18.09
C SER A 112 19.35 -42.84 -16.74
N HIS A 113 19.43 -42.12 -15.62
CA HIS A 113 19.11 -42.65 -14.28
C HIS A 113 17.62 -42.89 -14.08
N LEU A 114 16.77 -42.15 -14.80
CA LEU A 114 15.32 -42.27 -14.70
C LEU A 114 14.72 -43.35 -15.62
N LYS A 115 15.49 -43.86 -16.59
CA LYS A 115 15.01 -44.86 -17.59
C LYS A 115 14.55 -46.18 -16.96
N GLY A 116 15.00 -46.49 -15.74
CA GLY A 116 14.55 -47.66 -14.99
C GLY A 116 13.17 -47.46 -14.32
N ASP A 117 12.81 -46.22 -13.99
CA ASP A 117 11.63 -45.89 -13.20
C ASP A 117 10.43 -45.41 -14.01
N PHE A 118 10.68 -44.91 -15.23
CA PHE A 118 9.68 -44.33 -16.13
C PHE A 118 9.87 -44.80 -17.57
N LYS A 119 8.74 -44.92 -18.27
CA LYS A 119 8.70 -45.15 -19.72
C LYS A 119 8.59 -43.79 -20.40
N PHE A 120 9.71 -43.25 -20.86
CA PHE A 120 9.72 -41.94 -21.50
C PHE A 120 9.17 -42.02 -22.92
N LEU A 121 8.31 -41.07 -23.29
CA LEU A 121 7.88 -40.90 -24.68
C LEU A 121 9.11 -40.71 -25.57
N ILE A 122 9.09 -41.32 -26.77
CA ILE A 122 10.21 -41.20 -27.71
C ILE A 122 10.52 -39.73 -28.04
N HIS A 123 11.81 -39.39 -28.10
CA HIS A 123 12.24 -38.13 -28.69
C HIS A 123 12.07 -38.20 -30.21
N LEU A 124 11.28 -37.29 -30.78
CA LEU A 124 11.00 -37.23 -32.22
C LEU A 124 12.10 -36.50 -33.02
N GLU A 125 13.31 -36.37 -32.46
CA GLU A 125 14.45 -35.64 -33.05
C GLU A 125 14.83 -36.10 -34.47
N GLY A 126 14.46 -37.33 -34.86
CA GLY A 126 14.67 -37.86 -36.22
C GLY A 126 13.56 -37.51 -37.23
N CYS A 127 12.48 -36.86 -36.80
CA CYS A 127 11.44 -36.36 -37.68
C CYS A 127 11.63 -34.87 -37.89
N SER A 128 11.98 -34.47 -39.11
CA SER A 128 12.21 -33.09 -39.56
C SER A 128 11.03 -32.11 -39.36
N VAL A 129 9.97 -32.55 -38.69
CA VAL A 129 8.71 -31.86 -38.44
C VAL A 129 8.61 -31.36 -37.00
N PHE A 130 9.35 -31.98 -36.05
CA PHE A 130 9.27 -31.68 -34.62
C PHE A 130 10.67 -31.60 -33.98
N ASN A 131 11.34 -30.47 -34.22
CA ASN A 131 12.60 -30.14 -33.54
C ASN A 131 12.39 -29.29 -32.28
N ASP A 132 11.12 -28.98 -31.93
CA ASP A 132 10.76 -28.13 -30.80
C ASP A 132 9.96 -28.93 -29.76
N GLU A 133 10.58 -29.17 -28.59
CA GLU A 133 9.96 -29.88 -27.47
C GLU A 133 8.78 -29.11 -26.87
N TYR A 134 8.78 -27.77 -26.92
CA TYR A 134 7.68 -26.95 -26.41
C TYR A 134 6.44 -27.04 -27.31
N GLU A 135 6.63 -27.12 -28.63
CA GLU A 135 5.52 -27.39 -29.57
C GLU A 135 4.90 -28.76 -29.29
N LEU A 136 5.74 -29.78 -29.05
CA LEU A 136 5.26 -31.12 -28.73
C LEU A 136 4.50 -31.12 -27.38
N GLU A 137 5.02 -30.44 -26.36
CA GLU A 137 4.33 -30.30 -25.06
C GLU A 137 2.93 -29.66 -25.24
N LYS A 138 2.83 -28.63 -26.09
CA LYS A 138 1.56 -27.95 -26.39
C LYS A 138 0.56 -28.90 -27.05
N LEU A 139 1.01 -29.73 -28.00
CA LEU A 139 0.16 -30.73 -28.66
C LEU A 139 -0.29 -31.82 -27.68
N LEU A 140 0.62 -32.30 -26.82
CA LEU A 140 0.27 -33.29 -25.79
C LEU A 140 -0.76 -32.74 -24.81
N LYS A 141 -0.64 -31.48 -24.38
CA LYS A 141 -1.62 -30.80 -23.50
C LYS A 141 -3.00 -30.61 -24.13
N GLN A 142 -3.18 -30.89 -25.43
CA GLN A 142 -4.48 -30.83 -26.10
C GLN A 142 -5.17 -32.20 -26.17
N LEU A 143 -4.45 -33.30 -25.95
CA LEU A 143 -5.06 -34.62 -25.82
C LEU A 143 -5.89 -34.69 -24.53
N PRO A 144 -7.02 -35.43 -24.50
CA PRO A 144 -7.78 -35.71 -23.29
C PRO A 144 -6.91 -36.29 -22.17
N GLU A 145 -7.18 -35.93 -20.92
CA GLU A 145 -6.32 -36.32 -19.77
C GLU A 145 -6.13 -37.83 -19.63
N ASP A 146 -7.12 -38.62 -20.01
CA ASP A 146 -7.12 -40.07 -19.89
C ASP A 146 -6.26 -40.78 -20.95
N ILE A 147 -5.89 -40.11 -22.05
CA ILE A 147 -4.94 -40.63 -23.05
C ILE A 147 -3.67 -39.79 -23.20
N ARG A 148 -3.51 -38.76 -22.36
CA ARG A 148 -2.35 -37.87 -22.40
C ARG A 148 -1.17 -38.51 -21.66
N PRO A 149 0.05 -38.54 -22.25
CA PRO A 149 1.26 -38.86 -21.52
C PRO A 149 1.45 -37.93 -20.32
N LYS A 150 1.85 -38.49 -19.19
CA LYS A 150 2.03 -37.72 -17.95
C LYS A 150 3.26 -36.83 -18.08
N MET A 151 3.17 -35.60 -17.61
CA MET A 151 4.35 -34.73 -17.57
C MET A 151 5.27 -35.18 -16.43
N LEU A 152 6.59 -35.18 -16.63
CA LEU A 152 7.55 -35.56 -15.60
C LEU A 152 7.35 -34.70 -14.33
N SER A 153 7.10 -33.40 -14.51
CA SER A 153 6.79 -32.48 -13.41
C SER A 153 5.51 -32.81 -12.63
N GLN A 154 4.60 -33.63 -13.17
CA GLN A 154 3.36 -34.04 -12.50
C GLN A 154 3.52 -35.34 -11.70
N VAL A 155 4.51 -36.17 -12.06
CA VAL A 155 4.73 -37.49 -11.43
C VAL A 155 5.91 -37.51 -10.45
N THR A 156 6.75 -36.47 -10.47
CA THR A 156 7.85 -36.29 -9.53
C THR A 156 7.65 -35.07 -8.66
N THR A 157 7.98 -35.17 -7.38
CA THR A 157 8.05 -34.04 -6.45
C THR A 157 9.49 -33.89 -5.94
N GLU A 158 10.00 -32.67 -5.86
CA GLU A 158 11.35 -32.41 -5.32
C GLU A 158 11.30 -32.34 -3.79
N SER A 159 12.25 -32.98 -3.12
CA SER A 159 12.39 -32.97 -1.66
C SER A 159 13.84 -32.73 -1.23
N LEU A 160 14.01 -32.20 -0.03
CA LEU A 160 15.32 -32.03 0.59
C LEU A 160 15.88 -33.40 0.99
N GLU A 161 17.09 -33.73 0.54
CA GLU A 161 17.81 -34.97 0.88
C GLU A 161 18.82 -34.73 2.00
N SER A 162 19.69 -33.73 1.81
CA SER A 162 20.71 -33.37 2.79
C SER A 162 20.94 -31.86 2.83
N MET A 163 21.32 -31.38 4.01
CA MET A 163 21.57 -29.97 4.28
C MET A 163 22.69 -29.83 5.30
N VAL A 164 23.64 -28.93 5.02
CA VAL A 164 24.66 -28.49 5.96
C VAL A 164 24.34 -27.06 6.34
N LEU A 165 24.10 -26.81 7.63
CA LEU A 165 23.78 -25.48 8.14
C LEU A 165 24.99 -24.54 7.99
N CYS A 166 24.71 -23.24 7.86
CA CYS A 166 25.77 -22.24 7.80
C CYS A 166 26.53 -22.17 9.13
N ASN A 167 27.86 -22.10 9.07
CA ASN A 167 28.73 -22.00 10.26
C ASN A 167 28.50 -20.71 11.06
N LEU A 168 27.93 -19.68 10.44
CA LEU A 168 27.53 -18.42 11.09
C LEU A 168 26.20 -18.56 11.86
N GLY A 169 25.37 -19.58 11.57
CA GLY A 169 24.11 -19.79 12.28
C GLY A 169 23.22 -18.55 12.33
N ASP A 170 22.96 -18.06 13.54
CA ASP A 170 22.15 -16.85 13.78
C ASP A 170 22.88 -15.53 13.53
N SER A 171 24.22 -15.52 13.43
CA SER A 171 24.98 -14.32 13.05
C SER A 171 25.17 -14.18 11.54
N CYS A 172 24.39 -14.92 10.73
CA CYS A 172 24.43 -14.79 9.28
C CYS A 172 23.69 -13.53 8.81
N GLU A 173 24.45 -12.55 8.33
CA GLU A 173 23.96 -11.26 7.81
C GLU A 173 22.91 -11.43 6.69
N LEU A 174 23.14 -12.34 5.74
CA LEU A 174 22.19 -12.61 4.65
C LEU A 174 20.84 -13.14 5.17
N LYS A 175 20.87 -14.01 6.18
CA LYS A 175 19.65 -14.54 6.84
C LYS A 175 18.90 -13.40 7.50
N GLU A 176 19.58 -12.59 8.31
CA GLU A 176 18.99 -11.48 9.05
C GLU A 176 18.40 -10.43 8.11
N GLN A 177 19.14 -10.05 7.06
CA GLN A 177 18.69 -9.09 6.05
C GLN A 177 17.43 -9.58 5.33
N LEU A 178 17.43 -10.81 4.80
CA LEU A 178 16.27 -11.34 4.09
C LEU A 178 15.07 -11.58 5.01
N GLN A 179 15.32 -11.98 6.25
CA GLN A 179 14.26 -12.14 7.25
C GLN A 179 13.62 -10.81 7.62
N GLY A 180 14.44 -9.79 7.86
CA GLY A 180 13.97 -8.42 8.08
C GLY A 180 13.19 -7.86 6.89
N LEU A 181 13.67 -8.12 5.67
CA LEU A 181 13.04 -7.66 4.42
C LEU A 181 11.70 -8.36 4.16
N LEU A 182 11.68 -9.70 4.11
CA LEU A 182 10.49 -10.49 3.76
C LEU A 182 9.37 -10.39 4.81
N LEU A 183 9.72 -10.22 6.08
CA LEU A 183 8.75 -10.04 7.16
C LEU A 183 8.33 -8.57 7.37
N SER A 184 8.97 -7.62 6.67
CA SER A 184 8.62 -6.20 6.77
C SER A 184 7.22 -5.91 6.23
N SER A 185 6.53 -4.94 6.86
CA SER A 185 5.25 -4.43 6.35
C SER A 185 5.40 -3.79 4.98
N SER A 186 6.53 -3.12 4.71
CA SER A 186 6.84 -2.52 3.41
C SER A 186 6.90 -3.55 2.28
N PHE A 187 7.51 -4.72 2.51
CA PHE A 187 7.58 -5.78 1.51
C PHE A 187 6.21 -6.42 1.27
N GLN A 188 5.46 -6.72 2.33
CA GLN A 188 4.10 -7.27 2.21
C GLN A 188 3.14 -6.30 1.51
N GLU A 189 3.19 -5.01 1.85
CA GLU A 189 2.43 -3.95 1.17
C GLU A 189 2.86 -3.82 -0.30
N GLY A 190 4.17 -3.91 -0.57
CA GLY A 190 4.72 -3.83 -1.91
C GLY A 190 4.27 -4.98 -2.79
N LEU A 191 4.30 -6.21 -2.26
CA LEU A 191 3.84 -7.40 -2.97
C LEU A 191 2.31 -7.38 -3.20
N THR A 192 1.55 -6.94 -2.19
CA THR A 192 0.10 -6.70 -2.32
C THR A 192 -0.18 -5.69 -3.44
N SER A 193 0.55 -4.58 -3.46
CA SER A 193 0.39 -3.51 -4.46
C SER A 193 0.78 -4.00 -5.85
N LEU A 194 1.83 -4.81 -5.97
CA LEU A 194 2.25 -5.45 -7.21
C LEU A 194 1.19 -6.40 -7.77
N LEU A 195 0.60 -7.24 -6.92
CA LEU A 195 -0.48 -8.16 -7.32
C LEU A 195 -1.74 -7.39 -7.78
N ARG A 196 -2.06 -6.27 -7.14
CA ARG A 196 -3.17 -5.39 -7.56
C ARG A 196 -2.87 -4.65 -8.86
N ALA A 197 -1.64 -4.20 -9.05
CA ALA A 197 -1.22 -3.52 -10.25
C ALA A 197 -1.27 -4.45 -11.47
N GLN A 198 -0.81 -5.70 -11.36
CA GLN A 198 -0.90 -6.64 -12.49
C GLN A 198 -2.33 -6.98 -12.88
N SER A 199 -3.25 -7.02 -11.90
CA SER A 199 -4.68 -7.26 -12.12
C SER A 199 -5.43 -6.00 -12.52
N LYS A 200 -4.75 -4.88 -12.75
CA LYS A 200 -5.34 -3.58 -13.07
C LYS A 200 -6.44 -3.15 -12.08
N GLY A 201 -6.34 -3.61 -10.83
CA GLY A 201 -7.31 -3.34 -9.77
C GLY A 201 -8.54 -4.24 -9.72
N GLU A 202 -8.66 -5.26 -10.59
CA GLU A 202 -9.76 -6.24 -10.53
C GLU A 202 -9.71 -7.07 -9.24
N MET A 203 -8.51 -7.31 -8.71
CA MET A 203 -8.34 -7.99 -7.44
C MET A 203 -8.47 -7.00 -6.27
N SER A 204 -9.33 -7.32 -5.31
CA SER A 204 -9.54 -6.51 -4.10
C SER A 204 -8.27 -6.45 -3.24
N ALA A 205 -8.15 -5.37 -2.45
CA ALA A 205 -7.03 -5.21 -1.52
C ALA A 205 -6.99 -6.34 -0.48
N GLU A 206 -8.15 -6.69 0.08
CA GLU A 206 -8.30 -7.75 1.08
C GLU A 206 -7.87 -9.11 0.54
N LYS A 207 -8.27 -9.46 -0.69
CA LYS A 207 -7.87 -10.72 -1.33
C LYS A 207 -6.37 -10.74 -1.57
N ALA A 208 -5.80 -9.67 -2.13
CA ALA A 208 -4.37 -9.56 -2.38
C ALA A 208 -3.55 -9.70 -1.09
N THR A 209 -3.99 -9.03 -0.02
CA THR A 209 -3.35 -9.09 1.30
C THR A 209 -3.48 -10.47 1.92
N ALA A 210 -4.63 -11.14 1.79
CA ALA A 210 -4.84 -12.49 2.31
C ALA A 210 -3.91 -13.51 1.62
N GLU A 211 -3.77 -13.45 0.29
CA GLU A 211 -2.86 -14.32 -0.47
C GLU A 211 -1.39 -14.12 -0.05
N CYS A 212 -0.95 -12.87 0.14
CA CYS A 212 0.39 -12.58 0.65
C CYS A 212 0.55 -13.09 2.10
N GLN A 213 -0.39 -12.76 2.99
CA GLN A 213 -0.29 -13.15 4.40
C GLN A 213 -0.29 -14.67 4.59
N ALA A 214 -1.03 -15.42 3.79
CA ALA A 214 -1.03 -16.88 3.84
C ALA A 214 0.37 -17.47 3.61
N VAL A 215 1.19 -16.83 2.77
CA VAL A 215 2.56 -17.25 2.47
C VAL A 215 3.55 -16.83 3.57
N PHE A 216 3.47 -15.59 4.06
CA PHE A 216 4.47 -15.04 4.99
C PHE A 216 4.18 -15.29 6.47
N ARG A 217 2.98 -15.72 6.85
CA ARG A 217 2.58 -15.89 8.27
C ARG A 217 3.45 -16.91 9.03
N ASN A 218 3.91 -17.95 8.35
CA ASN A 218 4.71 -19.03 8.93
C ASN A 218 5.98 -19.29 8.09
N LEU A 219 6.60 -18.21 7.60
CA LEU A 219 7.80 -18.31 6.77
C LEU A 219 9.05 -18.23 7.67
N GLU A 220 9.89 -19.27 7.60
CA GLU A 220 11.17 -19.34 8.30
C GLU A 220 12.30 -19.36 7.27
N ILE A 221 13.39 -18.63 7.54
CA ILE A 221 14.56 -18.62 6.65
C ILE A 221 15.70 -19.38 7.32
N VAL A 222 16.21 -20.38 6.60
CA VAL A 222 17.34 -21.22 7.04
C VAL A 222 18.51 -21.02 6.09
N CYS A 223 19.64 -20.65 6.67
CA CYS A 223 20.89 -20.46 5.95
C CYS A 223 21.75 -21.74 6.00
N CYS A 224 22.22 -22.17 4.83
CA CYS A 224 22.93 -23.42 4.61
C CYS A 224 24.29 -23.15 3.94
N GLU A 225 25.32 -23.91 4.27
CA GLU A 225 26.56 -23.89 3.47
C GLU A 225 26.39 -24.68 2.17
N ARG A 226 25.67 -25.80 2.23
CA ARG A 226 25.38 -26.67 1.09
C ARG A 226 24.03 -27.37 1.27
N MET A 227 23.33 -27.59 0.17
CA MET A 227 22.04 -28.25 0.16
C MET A 227 21.89 -29.14 -1.06
N GLN A 228 21.34 -30.35 -0.85
CA GLN A 228 21.04 -31.31 -1.90
C GLN A 228 19.56 -31.69 -1.87
N THR A 229 18.97 -31.74 -3.06
CA THR A 229 17.58 -32.11 -3.29
C THR A 229 17.51 -33.38 -4.13
N VAL A 230 16.48 -34.19 -3.92
CA VAL A 230 16.24 -35.44 -4.64
C VAL A 230 14.81 -35.46 -5.16
N LEU A 231 14.59 -36.10 -6.31
CA LEU A 231 13.25 -36.30 -6.83
C LEU A 231 12.61 -37.52 -6.20
N LEU A 232 11.38 -37.35 -5.74
CA LEU A 232 10.55 -38.42 -5.23
C LEU A 232 9.51 -38.82 -6.28
N LYS A 233 9.29 -40.13 -6.43
CA LYS A 233 8.12 -40.70 -7.10
C LYS A 233 7.14 -41.12 -6.01
N GLY A 234 6.16 -40.27 -5.74
CA GLY A 234 5.36 -40.40 -4.51
C GLY A 234 6.24 -40.13 -3.29
N SER A 235 6.49 -41.14 -2.46
CA SER A 235 7.36 -41.05 -1.28
C SER A 235 8.75 -41.67 -1.46
N LEU A 236 9.03 -42.29 -2.61
CA LEU A 236 10.28 -43.02 -2.84
C LEU A 236 11.31 -42.13 -3.58
N PRO A 237 12.54 -41.98 -3.05
CA PRO A 237 13.59 -41.22 -3.71
C PRO A 237 14.12 -41.96 -4.94
N LEU A 238 14.27 -41.22 -6.04
CA LEU A 238 14.81 -41.70 -7.31
C LEU A 238 16.34 -41.62 -7.28
N GLN A 239 17.01 -42.75 -7.48
CA GLN A 239 18.47 -42.79 -7.44
C GLN A 239 19.10 -42.00 -8.60
N GLY A 240 20.24 -41.36 -8.34
CA GLY A 240 20.93 -40.54 -9.34
C GLY A 240 20.22 -39.22 -9.67
N THR A 241 19.23 -38.80 -8.87
CA THR A 241 18.53 -37.51 -9.04
C THR A 241 18.95 -36.44 -8.04
N SER A 242 19.95 -36.73 -7.21
CA SER A 242 20.41 -35.85 -6.16
C SER A 242 21.21 -34.67 -6.72
N LEU A 243 20.72 -33.44 -6.54
CA LEU A 243 21.27 -32.21 -7.12
C LEU A 243 21.51 -31.14 -6.06
N PHE A 244 22.63 -30.42 -6.21
CA PHE A 244 22.89 -29.22 -5.42
C PHE A 244 22.01 -28.07 -5.91
N LYS A 245 21.37 -27.37 -4.98
CA LYS A 245 20.47 -26.24 -5.27
C LYS A 245 20.76 -25.09 -4.33
N ASP A 246 20.69 -23.86 -4.84
CA ASP A 246 21.00 -22.65 -4.05
C ASP A 246 19.82 -22.21 -3.17
N VAL A 247 18.58 -22.47 -3.61
CA VAL A 247 17.35 -22.11 -2.87
C VAL A 247 16.32 -23.23 -2.98
N PHE A 248 15.67 -23.58 -1.88
CA PHE A 248 14.60 -24.57 -1.84
C PHE A 248 13.60 -24.22 -0.74
N ILE A 249 12.31 -24.41 -1.01
CA ILE A 249 11.28 -24.21 0.02
C ILE A 249 10.74 -25.55 0.49
N LYS A 250 10.97 -25.83 1.77
CA LYS A 250 10.43 -26.99 2.47
C LYS A 250 9.09 -26.63 3.09
N LYS A 251 8.03 -27.32 2.68
CA LYS A 251 6.70 -27.20 3.32
C LYS A 251 6.62 -28.17 4.50
N GLY A 252 6.33 -27.65 5.68
CA GLY A 252 6.09 -28.40 6.91
C GLY A 252 4.67 -28.94 7.00
N PRO A 253 4.42 -29.90 7.91
CA PRO A 253 3.13 -30.58 8.07
C PRO A 253 1.98 -29.66 8.51
N GLU A 254 2.28 -28.52 9.14
CA GLU A 254 1.30 -27.53 9.63
C GLU A 254 1.19 -26.29 8.73
N GLY A 255 1.66 -26.36 7.47
CA GLY A 255 1.65 -25.22 6.54
C GLY A 255 2.75 -24.19 6.77
N GLN A 256 3.72 -24.50 7.64
CA GLN A 256 4.96 -23.71 7.79
C GLN A 256 5.81 -23.85 6.53
N SER A 257 6.35 -22.76 6.00
CA SER A 257 7.22 -22.78 4.82
C SER A 257 8.62 -22.35 5.21
N GLN A 258 9.57 -23.27 5.13
CA GLN A 258 10.97 -23.01 5.44
C GLN A 258 11.74 -22.77 4.14
N VAL A 259 12.23 -21.54 3.97
CA VAL A 259 13.05 -21.11 2.84
C VAL A 259 14.51 -21.41 3.17
N CYS A 260 15.07 -22.40 2.51
CA CYS A 260 16.45 -22.81 2.64
C CYS A 260 17.31 -22.10 1.59
N LEU A 261 18.34 -21.37 2.02
CA LEU A 261 19.22 -20.57 1.17
C LEU A 261 20.66 -21.00 1.36
N VAL A 262 21.41 -21.16 0.27
CA VAL A 262 22.85 -21.43 0.33
C VAL A 262 23.63 -20.13 0.46
N HIS A 263 24.47 -20.04 1.49
CA HIS A 263 25.38 -18.93 1.76
C HIS A 263 26.84 -19.39 1.70
N LYS A 264 27.66 -18.63 0.98
CA LYS A 264 29.12 -18.80 0.86
C LYS A 264 29.80 -17.53 1.38
N GLU A 265 30.89 -17.66 2.12
CA GLU A 265 31.61 -16.52 2.74
C GLU A 265 32.02 -15.42 1.75
N ALA A 266 32.24 -15.77 0.48
CA ALA A 266 32.58 -14.82 -0.58
C ALA A 266 31.63 -14.98 -1.77
N MET A 267 30.42 -14.45 -1.68
CA MET A 267 29.51 -14.37 -2.82
C MET A 267 29.96 -13.32 -3.82
N ASN A 268 29.99 -13.68 -5.09
CA ASN A 268 30.05 -12.70 -6.17
C ASN A 268 28.63 -12.22 -6.55
N VAL A 269 28.55 -11.11 -7.29
CA VAL A 269 27.29 -10.50 -7.73
C VAL A 269 26.38 -11.50 -8.47
N ARG A 270 26.97 -12.41 -9.25
CA ARG A 270 26.20 -13.42 -10.00
C ARG A 270 25.53 -14.43 -9.06
N GLU A 271 26.22 -14.87 -8.01
CA GLU A 271 25.68 -15.78 -7.01
C GLU A 271 24.54 -15.13 -6.22
N THR A 272 24.70 -13.88 -5.79
CA THR A 272 23.63 -13.12 -5.13
C THR A 272 22.40 -12.99 -6.02
N VAL A 273 22.58 -12.61 -7.30
CA VAL A 273 21.47 -12.50 -8.26
C VAL A 273 20.79 -13.86 -8.49
N ASN A 274 21.55 -14.95 -8.57
CA ASN A 274 21.00 -16.29 -8.73
C ASN A 274 20.14 -16.70 -7.53
N ILE A 275 20.60 -16.39 -6.30
CA ILE A 275 19.84 -16.65 -5.08
C ILE A 275 18.56 -15.84 -5.06
N MET A 276 18.62 -14.53 -5.30
CA MET A 276 17.43 -13.67 -5.30
C MET A 276 16.44 -14.05 -6.41
N SER A 277 16.94 -14.43 -7.59
CA SER A 277 16.11 -14.92 -8.71
C SER A 277 15.43 -16.25 -8.38
N SER A 278 16.16 -17.17 -7.74
CA SER A 278 15.61 -18.45 -7.30
C SER A 278 14.58 -18.25 -6.18
N LEU A 279 14.87 -17.36 -5.23
CA LEU A 279 13.93 -16.97 -4.17
C LEU A 279 12.65 -16.36 -4.73
N ALA A 280 12.74 -15.44 -5.71
CA ALA A 280 11.57 -14.88 -6.38
C ALA A 280 10.69 -15.95 -7.02
N LYS A 281 11.30 -16.94 -7.72
CA LYS A 281 10.58 -18.06 -8.34
C LYS A 281 9.88 -18.93 -7.31
N GLU A 282 10.56 -19.26 -6.23
CA GLU A 282 10.01 -20.10 -5.17
C GLU A 282 8.88 -19.36 -4.40
N ILE A 283 9.00 -18.05 -4.15
CA ILE A 283 7.92 -17.20 -3.60
C ILE A 283 6.71 -17.19 -4.54
N ASN A 284 6.91 -17.05 -5.85
CA ASN A 284 5.81 -17.12 -6.82
C ASN A 284 5.17 -18.51 -6.83
N GLY A 285 5.96 -19.58 -6.70
CA GLY A 285 5.47 -20.95 -6.56
C GLY A 285 4.59 -21.14 -5.31
N LEU A 286 4.94 -20.50 -4.19
CA LEU A 286 4.08 -20.48 -2.99
C LEU A 286 2.77 -19.74 -3.21
N MET A 287 2.79 -18.65 -3.99
CA MET A 287 1.59 -17.92 -4.41
C MET A 287 0.91 -18.56 -5.63
N MET A 288 1.05 -19.87 -5.84
CA MET A 288 0.39 -20.61 -6.93
C MET A 288 0.64 -20.03 -8.34
N ASN A 289 1.82 -19.43 -8.55
CA ASN A 289 2.26 -18.77 -9.78
C ASN A 289 1.34 -17.62 -10.23
N LEU A 290 0.78 -16.86 -9.29
CA LEU A 290 -0.06 -15.71 -9.58
C LEU A 290 0.68 -14.55 -10.27
N LEU A 291 2.00 -14.41 -10.10
CA LEU A 291 2.76 -13.30 -10.70
C LEU A 291 3.14 -13.58 -12.16
N VAL A 292 2.88 -12.59 -13.03
CA VAL A 292 3.33 -12.58 -14.42
C VAL A 292 4.83 -12.25 -14.54
N PRO A 293 5.50 -12.60 -15.66
CA PRO A 293 6.95 -12.37 -15.83
C PRO A 293 7.41 -10.93 -15.60
N GLN A 294 6.61 -9.92 -15.96
CA GLN A 294 6.96 -8.52 -15.70
C GLN A 294 6.96 -8.19 -14.21
N SER A 295 5.99 -8.70 -13.45
CA SER A 295 5.93 -8.53 -12.00
C SER A 295 7.04 -9.29 -11.29
N MET A 296 7.52 -10.40 -11.86
CA MET A 296 8.69 -11.13 -11.34
C MET A 296 9.97 -10.29 -11.35
N LEU A 297 10.15 -9.42 -12.35
CA LEU A 297 11.29 -8.50 -12.40
C LEU A 297 11.23 -7.46 -11.28
N ILE A 298 10.03 -6.98 -10.96
CA ILE A 298 9.81 -6.00 -9.89
C ILE A 298 10.01 -6.68 -8.53
N LEU A 299 9.51 -7.91 -8.35
CA LEU A 299 9.77 -8.71 -7.16
C LEU A 299 11.27 -8.94 -6.95
N LEU A 300 12.02 -9.24 -8.02
CA LEU A 300 13.48 -9.38 -7.93
C LEU A 300 14.14 -8.09 -7.46
N GLU A 301 13.74 -6.93 -8.01
CA GLU A 301 14.27 -5.63 -7.59
C GLU A 301 13.92 -5.31 -6.13
N MET A 302 12.73 -5.71 -5.66
CA MET A 302 12.35 -5.61 -4.24
C MET A 302 13.19 -6.50 -3.32
N LEU A 303 13.54 -7.71 -3.76
CA LEU A 303 14.38 -8.65 -2.99
C LEU A 303 15.85 -8.20 -2.91
N THR A 304 16.29 -7.33 -3.83
CA THR A 304 17.64 -6.76 -3.83
C THR A 304 17.78 -5.48 -3.00
N CYS A 305 16.70 -4.97 -2.40
CA CYS A 305 16.75 -3.80 -1.53
C CYS A 305 17.56 -4.10 -0.26
N GLU A 306 18.45 -3.16 0.12
CA GLU A 306 19.20 -3.26 1.37
C GLU A 306 18.31 -2.97 2.57
N SER A 307 17.35 -2.06 2.39
CA SER A 307 16.39 -1.63 3.41
C SER A 307 14.92 -1.75 2.94
N PRO A 308 13.97 -2.10 3.83
CA PRO A 308 12.55 -2.15 3.49
C PRO A 308 11.98 -0.82 2.95
N GLU A 309 12.58 0.32 3.28
CA GLU A 309 12.16 1.66 2.85
C GLU A 309 12.36 1.88 1.35
N GLU A 310 13.41 1.29 0.76
CA GLU A 310 13.73 1.37 -0.67
C GLU A 310 12.65 0.75 -1.55
N ILE A 311 11.91 -0.23 -1.04
CA ILE A 311 10.80 -0.89 -1.76
C ILE A 311 9.80 0.16 -2.26
N SER A 312 9.54 1.20 -1.46
CA SER A 312 8.64 2.29 -1.87
C SER A 312 9.13 3.02 -3.12
N SER A 313 10.45 3.17 -3.27
CA SER A 313 11.08 3.80 -4.42
C SER A 313 11.04 2.90 -5.66
N VAL A 314 11.22 1.58 -5.49
CA VAL A 314 11.09 0.57 -6.55
C VAL A 314 9.67 0.57 -7.10
N LEU A 315 8.66 0.52 -6.24
CA LEU A 315 7.25 0.56 -6.65
C LEU A 315 6.91 1.86 -7.39
N LYS A 316 7.42 3.00 -6.91
CA LYS A 316 7.22 4.30 -7.56
C LYS A 316 7.88 4.38 -8.93
N LYS A 317 9.09 3.84 -9.09
CA LYS A 317 9.81 3.75 -10.37
C LYS A 317 9.02 2.97 -11.41
N HIS A 318 8.36 1.89 -11.00
CA HIS A 318 7.50 1.07 -11.85
C HIS A 318 6.04 1.54 -11.93
N SER A 319 5.73 2.74 -11.42
CA SER A 319 4.37 3.32 -11.44
C SER A 319 3.30 2.46 -10.75
N ILE A 320 3.68 1.69 -9.73
CA ILE A 320 2.77 0.89 -8.91
C ILE A 320 2.19 1.78 -7.81
N LEU A 321 0.86 1.86 -7.76
CA LEU A 321 0.15 2.59 -6.71
C LEU A 321 0.19 1.79 -5.40
N THR A 322 0.78 2.40 -4.36
CA THR A 322 0.72 1.86 -2.99
C THR A 322 -0.49 2.41 -2.26
N SER A 323 -1.09 1.61 -1.37
CA SER A 323 -2.24 2.01 -0.54
C SER A 323 -2.01 3.33 0.22
N LYS A 324 -0.76 3.64 0.57
CA LYS A 324 -0.34 4.88 1.25
C LYS A 324 -0.38 6.14 0.37
N THR A 325 -0.46 6.02 -0.96
CA THR A 325 -0.61 7.20 -1.84
C THR A 325 -2.03 7.77 -1.89
N ALA A 326 -3.01 7.09 -1.28
CA ALA A 326 -4.39 7.59 -1.17
C ALA A 326 -4.57 8.76 -0.17
N SER A 327 -3.51 9.23 0.48
CA SER A 327 -3.61 10.40 1.37
C SER A 327 -2.34 11.24 1.38
N GLN A 328 -1.98 11.83 0.23
CA GLN A 328 -1.51 13.22 0.30
C GLN A 328 -2.68 14.04 0.85
N ALA A 329 -2.57 14.30 2.15
CA ALA A 329 -3.62 14.72 3.07
C ALA A 329 -4.19 16.13 2.80
N ALA A 330 -4.88 16.31 1.67
CA ALA A 330 -5.75 17.48 1.47
C ALA A 330 -7.05 17.40 2.31
N PHE A 331 -7.32 16.24 2.92
CA PHE A 331 -8.56 15.95 3.66
C PHE A 331 -8.32 15.20 4.99
N SER A 332 -7.16 15.32 5.63
CA SER A 332 -7.03 14.79 6.99
C SER A 332 -7.92 15.61 7.93
N LEU A 333 -8.96 14.98 8.48
CA LEU A 333 -9.72 15.52 9.59
C LEU A 333 -8.76 15.79 10.78
N PRO A 334 -9.08 16.73 11.68
CA PRO A 334 -8.31 16.92 12.90
C PRO A 334 -8.24 15.60 13.68
N ASN A 335 -7.22 15.43 14.53
CA ASN A 335 -7.22 14.31 15.44
C ASN A 335 -8.20 14.58 16.59
N PRO A 336 -8.96 13.58 17.06
CA PRO A 336 -9.71 13.68 18.30
C PRO A 336 -8.76 14.05 19.47
N GLY A 337 -9.24 14.84 20.42
CA GLY A 337 -8.49 15.39 21.54
C GLY A 337 -7.71 16.68 21.23
N GLU A 338 -7.54 17.04 19.96
CA GLU A 338 -6.94 18.33 19.62
C GLU A 338 -7.86 19.50 20.03
N LYS A 339 -7.26 20.59 20.50
CA LYS A 339 -7.98 21.83 20.83
C LYS A 339 -8.59 22.44 19.56
N ILE A 340 -9.90 22.70 19.60
CA ILE A 340 -10.60 23.48 18.60
C ILE A 340 -10.09 24.91 18.68
N SER A 341 -9.62 25.43 17.54
CA SER A 341 -9.07 26.77 17.48
C SER A 341 -10.15 27.82 17.76
N ARG A 342 -9.76 28.92 18.41
CA ARG A 342 -10.66 30.01 18.81
C ARG A 342 -11.48 30.59 17.65
N GLU A 343 -10.93 30.54 16.45
CA GLU A 343 -11.56 30.96 15.19
C GLU A 343 -12.80 30.11 14.79
N TRP A 344 -12.90 28.88 15.33
CA TRP A 344 -14.00 27.95 15.08
C TRP A 344 -15.04 27.93 16.21
N HIS A 345 -14.81 28.64 17.32
CA HIS A 345 -15.75 28.65 18.46
C HIS A 345 -17.10 29.29 18.11
N ASP A 346 -17.15 30.15 17.09
CA ASP A 346 -18.42 30.65 16.56
C ASP A 346 -19.24 29.59 15.84
N SER A 347 -18.57 28.62 15.21
CA SER A 347 -19.22 27.53 14.49
C SER A 347 -19.81 26.45 15.41
N LEU A 348 -19.53 26.48 16.72
CA LEU A 348 -20.12 25.55 17.67
C LEU A 348 -21.56 25.96 17.99
N ASP A 349 -22.50 25.07 17.68
CA ASP A 349 -23.92 25.30 17.92
C ASP A 349 -24.27 25.12 19.39
N MET A 350 -24.85 26.16 19.99
CA MET A 350 -25.18 26.24 21.40
C MET A 350 -26.51 25.55 21.72
N ASN A 351 -27.33 25.23 20.70
CA ASN A 351 -28.63 24.62 20.88
C ASN A 351 -28.54 23.31 21.69
N ILE A 352 -29.28 23.22 22.78
CA ILE A 352 -29.29 22.07 23.70
C ILE A 352 -29.94 20.84 23.06
N LEU A 353 -30.78 21.06 22.05
CA LEU A 353 -31.52 20.02 21.33
C LEU A 353 -30.74 19.42 20.15
N ASN A 354 -29.42 19.59 20.12
CA ASN A 354 -28.58 18.99 19.08
C ASN A 354 -28.69 17.47 19.15
N CYS A 355 -28.96 16.85 18.00
CA CYS A 355 -28.99 15.39 17.87
C CYS A 355 -27.68 14.91 17.28
N PHE A 356 -27.17 13.82 17.84
CA PHE A 356 -25.88 13.25 17.46
C PHE A 356 -26.00 11.80 17.00
N LYS A 357 -25.17 11.40 16.04
CA LYS A 357 -25.07 10.04 15.53
C LYS A 357 -23.70 9.44 15.84
N VAL A 358 -23.66 8.10 15.92
CA VAL A 358 -22.38 7.37 16.02
C VAL A 358 -21.53 7.67 14.78
N GLY A 359 -20.27 8.02 15.01
CA GLY A 359 -19.32 8.48 14.00
C GLY A 359 -19.29 10.00 13.78
N ASP A 360 -20.18 10.77 14.40
CA ASP A 360 -20.17 12.24 14.24
C ASP A 360 -18.94 12.88 14.90
N TYR A 361 -18.36 13.86 14.19
CA TYR A 361 -17.28 14.70 14.69
C TYR A 361 -17.86 15.93 15.42
N VAL A 362 -17.58 16.05 16.71
CA VAL A 362 -18.22 17.03 17.61
C VAL A 362 -17.19 17.83 18.39
N GLY A 363 -17.61 18.98 18.93
CA GLY A 363 -16.85 19.71 19.94
C GLY A 363 -17.24 19.24 21.33
N TYR A 364 -16.27 18.82 22.13
CA TYR A 364 -16.42 18.50 23.56
C TYR A 364 -15.87 19.65 24.40
N MET A 365 -16.64 20.12 25.39
CA MET A 365 -16.16 21.11 26.36
C MET A 365 -15.75 20.42 27.66
N ASP A 366 -14.48 20.60 28.05
CA ASP A 366 -13.96 20.09 29.32
C ASP A 366 -14.64 20.81 30.51
N PRO A 367 -15.29 20.10 31.44
CA PRO A 367 -15.96 20.69 32.60
C PRO A 367 -15.00 21.20 33.70
N SER A 368 -13.69 20.97 33.58
CA SER A 368 -12.68 21.17 34.64
C SER A 368 -12.14 22.61 34.78
N GLY A 369 -12.45 23.53 33.86
CA GLY A 369 -11.84 24.88 33.86
C GLY A 369 -12.21 25.74 32.66
N GLU A 370 -11.37 26.76 32.36
CA GLU A 370 -11.58 27.77 31.29
C GLU A 370 -12.08 27.18 29.96
N GLU A 371 -12.78 28.01 29.17
CA GLU A 371 -13.41 27.64 27.89
C GLU A 371 -12.43 26.99 26.88
N VAL A 372 -12.33 25.66 26.96
CA VAL A 372 -11.52 24.83 26.07
C VAL A 372 -12.43 23.80 25.43
N TYR A 373 -12.53 23.87 24.10
CA TYR A 373 -13.21 22.88 23.30
C TYR A 373 -12.19 21.96 22.64
N LEU A 374 -12.43 20.66 22.71
CA LEU A 374 -11.65 19.61 22.06
C LEU A 374 -12.47 18.97 20.95
N TYR A 375 -11.81 18.52 19.90
CA TYR A 375 -12.48 17.67 18.93
C TYR A 375 -12.73 16.28 19.52
N ALA A 376 -13.88 15.68 19.24
CA ALA A 376 -14.22 14.34 19.70
C ALA A 376 -15.06 13.59 18.66
N ILE A 377 -15.05 12.25 18.72
CA ILE A 377 -15.88 11.39 17.87
C ILE A 377 -16.85 10.62 18.76
N ILE A 378 -18.12 10.55 18.35
CA ILE A 378 -19.12 9.77 19.08
C ILE A 378 -18.98 8.30 18.72
N LEU A 379 -18.71 7.46 19.72
CA LEU A 379 -18.55 6.01 19.55
C LEU A 379 -19.87 5.27 19.76
N GLU A 380 -20.62 5.64 20.79
CA GLU A 380 -21.89 5.01 21.12
C GLU A 380 -22.79 5.95 21.91
N LYS A 381 -24.11 5.74 21.78
CA LYS A 381 -25.13 6.37 22.62
C LYS A 381 -25.39 5.46 23.81
N LEU A 382 -25.26 6.00 25.03
CA LEU A 382 -25.43 5.29 26.28
C LEU A 382 -26.87 5.42 26.80
N GLU A 383 -27.18 4.67 27.86
CA GLU A 383 -28.46 4.76 28.57
C GLU A 383 -28.66 6.15 29.20
N LEU A 384 -29.94 6.52 29.36
CA LEU A 384 -30.32 7.79 29.95
C LEU A 384 -29.88 7.87 31.42
N ARG A 385 -29.24 8.98 31.79
CA ARG A 385 -28.85 9.24 33.17
C ARG A 385 -29.91 10.09 33.85
N VAL A 386 -30.41 9.63 34.99
CA VAL A 386 -31.30 10.42 35.86
C VAL A 386 -30.49 11.50 36.56
N CYS A 387 -30.82 12.75 36.33
CA CYS A 387 -30.23 13.89 37.02
C CYS A 387 -31.30 14.87 37.52
N GLY A 388 -31.55 14.86 38.84
CA GLY A 388 -32.72 15.52 39.41
C GLY A 388 -34.00 14.74 39.05
N ASP A 389 -35.02 15.43 38.57
CA ASP A 389 -36.31 14.84 38.17
C ASP A 389 -36.39 14.56 36.65
N THR A 390 -35.26 14.57 35.95
CA THR A 390 -35.21 14.50 34.47
C THR A 390 -34.11 13.55 34.00
N GLU A 391 -34.31 12.96 32.83
CA GLU A 391 -33.35 12.06 32.17
C GLU A 391 -32.52 12.82 31.12
N VAL A 392 -31.20 12.62 31.13
CA VAL A 392 -30.25 13.26 30.22
C VAL A 392 -29.54 12.21 29.37
N GLU A 393 -29.47 12.44 28.07
CA GLU A 393 -28.76 11.57 27.13
C GLU A 393 -27.23 11.60 27.35
N MET A 394 -26.64 10.43 27.44
CA MET A 394 -25.21 10.19 27.63
C MET A 394 -24.58 9.60 26.37
N PHE A 395 -23.33 9.96 26.10
CA PHE A 395 -22.57 9.49 24.95
C PHE A 395 -21.17 9.08 25.37
N ARG A 396 -20.65 8.01 24.76
CA ARG A 396 -19.22 7.67 24.85
C ARG A 396 -18.48 8.29 23.68
N ILE A 397 -17.45 9.08 23.99
CA ILE A 397 -16.67 9.80 22.98
C ILE A 397 -15.20 9.39 22.98
N ASP A 398 -14.58 9.43 21.80
CA ASP A 398 -13.15 9.29 21.61
C ASP A 398 -12.47 10.66 21.56
N LEU A 399 -11.48 10.87 22.44
CA LEU A 399 -10.60 12.03 22.49
C LEU A 399 -9.20 11.70 21.95
N GLY A 400 -9.04 10.59 21.26
CA GLY A 400 -7.78 10.20 20.63
C GLY A 400 -6.77 9.62 21.61
N ALA A 401 -5.71 9.03 21.07
CA ALA A 401 -4.65 8.35 21.84
C ALA A 401 -5.17 7.31 22.87
N GLY A 402 -6.32 6.68 22.58
CA GLY A 402 -6.96 5.70 23.46
C GLY A 402 -7.74 6.30 24.64
N CYS A 403 -7.91 7.62 24.69
CA CYS A 403 -8.69 8.29 25.73
C CYS A 403 -10.18 8.31 25.36
N ILE A 404 -10.97 7.49 26.06
CA ILE A 404 -12.42 7.37 25.87
C ILE A 404 -13.12 7.86 27.13
N VAL A 405 -14.13 8.73 26.97
CA VAL A 405 -14.84 9.35 28.09
C VAL A 405 -16.35 9.30 27.87
N ASP A 406 -17.10 9.06 28.93
CA ASP A 406 -18.57 9.10 28.93
C ASP A 406 -19.04 10.50 29.37
N VAL A 407 -19.81 11.17 28.52
CA VAL A 407 -20.18 12.59 28.66
C VAL A 407 -21.66 12.82 28.45
N SER A 408 -22.17 13.94 28.98
CA SER A 408 -23.54 14.36 28.75
C SER A 408 -23.67 15.06 27.39
N THR A 409 -24.85 14.97 26.77
CA THR A 409 -25.24 15.81 25.62
C THR A 409 -24.99 17.31 25.84
N LEU A 410 -25.06 17.76 27.10
CA LEU A 410 -24.81 19.15 27.46
C LEU A 410 -23.36 19.59 27.23
N ASP A 411 -22.42 18.65 27.20
CA ASP A 411 -20.99 18.89 27.01
C ASP A 411 -20.56 18.81 25.54
N LEU A 412 -21.48 18.41 24.66
CA LEU A 412 -21.26 18.22 23.23
C LEU A 412 -21.89 19.35 22.38
N TYR A 413 -21.14 19.77 21.36
CA TYR A 413 -21.46 20.85 20.44
C TYR A 413 -21.35 20.38 18.99
N GLN A 414 -22.38 20.66 18.20
CA GLN A 414 -22.37 20.37 16.77
C GLN A 414 -21.75 21.55 16.00
N PHE A 415 -21.12 21.29 14.85
CA PHE A 415 -20.65 22.37 13.98
C PHE A 415 -21.79 22.88 13.09
N LYS A 416 -22.07 24.19 13.11
CA LYS A 416 -23.00 24.85 12.20
C LYS A 416 -22.51 24.68 10.75
N LYS A 417 -23.40 24.27 9.84
CA LYS A 417 -23.12 24.29 8.40
C LYS A 417 -23.06 25.76 7.98
N SER A 418 -21.92 26.22 7.46
CA SER A 418 -21.77 27.62 7.06
C SER A 418 -22.74 27.98 5.94
N HIS A 419 -23.21 29.24 5.94
CA HIS A 419 -23.93 29.84 4.82
C HIS A 419 -23.09 29.74 3.55
N ILE A 420 -23.27 28.68 2.78
CA ILE A 420 -22.69 28.58 1.44
C ILE A 420 -23.42 29.65 0.62
N ASN A 421 -22.71 30.76 0.39
CA ASN A 421 -23.16 31.80 -0.52
C ASN A 421 -23.38 31.12 -1.89
N LYS A 422 -24.65 30.98 -2.29
CA LYS A 422 -25.10 30.20 -3.45
C LYS A 422 -24.45 30.61 -4.78
N ASN A 423 -23.76 31.73 -4.82
CA ASN A 423 -23.20 32.30 -6.05
C ASN A 423 -21.84 31.71 -6.49
N ASN A 424 -21.13 30.93 -5.66
CA ASN A 424 -19.80 30.41 -6.04
C ASN A 424 -19.66 28.87 -6.07
N CYS A 425 -20.75 28.11 -5.94
CA CYS A 425 -20.68 26.63 -5.92
C CYS A 425 -21.30 26.00 -7.19
N SER A 426 -20.70 26.27 -8.36
CA SER A 426 -21.09 25.63 -9.62
C SER A 426 -20.29 24.38 -9.96
N LYS A 427 -19.44 23.83 -9.06
CA LYS A 427 -18.52 22.75 -9.45
C LYS A 427 -18.32 21.55 -8.53
N LEU A 428 -19.06 21.39 -7.43
CA LEU A 428 -18.98 20.17 -6.61
C LEU A 428 -20.38 19.64 -6.28
N LYS A 429 -20.98 18.94 -7.24
CA LYS A 429 -22.06 17.98 -6.97
C LYS A 429 -21.39 16.71 -6.44
N MET A 430 -21.27 16.58 -5.12
CA MET A 430 -21.06 15.27 -4.50
C MET A 430 -22.41 14.55 -4.52
N MET A 431 -22.46 13.38 -5.15
CA MET A 431 -23.58 12.46 -5.00
C MET A 431 -23.58 11.93 -3.55
N MET A 432 -24.58 12.31 -2.76
CA MET A 432 -24.98 11.55 -1.59
C MET A 432 -26.32 10.90 -1.91
N GLU A 433 -26.41 9.61 -1.62
CA GLU A 433 -27.63 8.82 -1.70
C GLU A 433 -28.69 9.41 -0.75
N ASN A 434 -29.92 9.47 -1.24
CA ASN A 434 -31.15 9.91 -0.55
C ASN A 434 -31.21 11.36 -0.04
N PRO A 435 -31.76 12.29 -0.86
CA PRO A 435 -32.09 13.67 -0.46
C PRO A 435 -33.20 13.79 0.60
N GLU A 436 -33.98 12.74 0.85
CA GLU A 436 -35.25 12.87 1.58
C GLU A 436 -35.13 12.76 3.11
N GLU A 437 -34.06 12.18 3.64
CA GLU A 437 -33.91 11.96 5.11
C GLU A 437 -32.96 12.95 5.82
N GLN A 438 -32.38 13.91 5.10
CA GLN A 438 -31.45 14.91 5.65
C GLN A 438 -31.98 16.36 5.60
N LYS A 439 -33.28 16.57 5.87
CA LYS A 439 -33.76 17.88 6.35
C LYS A 439 -33.35 18.06 7.82
N GLY A 440 -32.05 18.22 8.06
CA GLY A 440 -31.58 18.85 9.31
C GLY A 440 -32.13 20.27 9.30
N LYS A 441 -33.17 20.52 10.10
CA LYS A 441 -33.72 21.86 10.33
C LYS A 441 -32.58 22.75 10.83
N GLU A 442 -32.02 23.60 9.98
CA GLU A 442 -31.37 24.82 10.48
C GLU A 442 -32.44 25.51 11.32
N ASN A 443 -32.29 25.50 12.64
CA ASN A 443 -33.28 26.04 13.56
C ASN A 443 -33.17 27.56 13.52
N LYS A 444 -33.66 28.16 12.45
CA LYS A 444 -33.73 29.61 12.26
C LYS A 444 -34.84 30.15 13.15
N TRP A 445 -34.59 30.15 14.46
CA TRP A 445 -35.53 30.58 15.47
C TRP A 445 -36.03 32.01 15.23
N TYR A 446 -35.22 32.85 14.57
CA TYR A 446 -35.55 34.20 14.14
C TYR A 446 -36.60 34.29 13.01
N GLU A 447 -36.96 33.19 12.35
CA GLU A 447 -38.08 33.14 11.39
C GLU A 447 -39.44 32.98 12.09
N LYS A 448 -39.45 32.65 13.39
CA LYS A 448 -40.67 32.53 14.20
C LYS A 448 -41.12 33.89 14.75
N SER A 449 -42.38 34.00 15.15
CA SER A 449 -42.86 35.21 15.82
C SER A 449 -42.22 35.37 17.21
N GLU A 450 -42.03 36.61 17.67
CA GLU A 450 -41.46 36.89 19.00
C GLU A 450 -42.24 36.18 20.12
N ARG A 451 -43.56 36.06 19.98
CA ARG A 451 -44.42 35.36 20.94
C ARG A 451 -44.12 33.87 21.00
N ASP A 452 -43.89 33.24 19.86
CA ASP A 452 -43.61 31.79 19.80
C ASP A 452 -42.23 31.47 20.38
N ILE A 453 -41.24 32.34 20.13
CA ILE A 453 -39.90 32.20 20.69
C ILE A 453 -39.94 32.32 22.22
N LYS A 454 -40.68 33.31 22.75
CA LYS A 454 -40.85 33.49 24.20
C LYS A 454 -41.52 32.26 24.84
N LYS A 455 -42.56 31.71 24.19
CA LYS A 455 -43.23 30.49 24.64
C LYS A 455 -42.28 29.28 24.66
N GLU A 456 -41.46 29.11 23.62
CA GLU A 456 -40.45 28.04 23.55
C GLU A 456 -39.38 28.18 24.64
N ILE A 457 -38.98 29.42 24.97
CA ILE A 457 -38.09 29.69 26.10
C ILE A 457 -38.73 29.28 27.42
N ASP A 458 -40.00 29.62 27.66
CA ASP A 458 -40.70 29.26 28.89
C ASP A 458 -40.81 27.73 29.03
N GLU A 459 -41.14 27.03 27.95
CA GLU A 459 -41.22 25.57 27.89
C GLU A 459 -39.85 24.92 28.17
N GLN A 460 -38.78 25.42 27.55
CA GLN A 460 -37.41 24.93 27.77
C GLN A 460 -36.92 25.22 29.19
N LEU A 461 -37.17 26.41 29.73
CA LEU A 461 -36.80 26.76 31.10
C LEU A 461 -37.53 25.89 32.13
N ALA A 462 -38.81 25.56 31.90
CA ALA A 462 -39.56 24.66 32.79
C ALA A 462 -38.94 23.26 32.89
N VAL A 463 -38.33 22.77 31.80
CA VAL A 463 -37.58 21.51 31.79
C VAL A 463 -36.20 21.68 32.44
N ILE A 464 -35.45 22.72 32.05
CA ILE A 464 -34.11 23.01 32.58
C ILE A 464 -34.14 23.22 34.10
N TRP A 465 -35.21 23.79 34.66
CA TRP A 465 -35.34 24.03 36.10
C TRP A 465 -35.48 22.76 36.95
N LYS A 466 -35.80 21.61 36.34
CA LYS A 466 -35.88 20.29 36.97
C LYS A 466 -34.53 19.56 37.04
N LEU A 467 -33.53 20.04 36.31
CA LEU A 467 -32.17 19.48 36.31
C LEU A 467 -31.42 19.79 37.61
N SER A 468 -30.35 19.02 37.85
CA SER A 468 -29.36 19.29 38.89
C SER A 468 -28.74 20.68 38.75
N LEU A 469 -28.19 21.26 39.84
CA LEU A 469 -27.63 22.62 39.80
C LEU A 469 -26.51 22.79 38.76
N SER A 470 -25.64 21.79 38.61
CA SER A 470 -24.53 21.80 37.66
C SER A 470 -25.01 21.76 36.20
N GLU A 471 -25.95 20.89 35.87
CA GLU A 471 -26.51 20.77 34.52
C GLU A 471 -27.45 21.92 34.18
N ARG A 472 -28.21 22.41 35.16
CA ARG A 472 -29.03 23.62 35.02
C ARG A 472 -28.16 24.80 34.64
N LYS A 473 -27.02 24.99 35.31
CA LYS A 473 -26.05 26.05 34.97
C LYS A 473 -25.52 25.92 33.54
N ARG A 474 -25.15 24.71 33.09
CA ARG A 474 -24.67 24.45 31.71
C ARG A 474 -25.77 24.72 30.68
N SER A 475 -27.00 24.27 30.96
CA SER A 475 -28.17 24.46 30.10
C SER A 475 -28.54 25.93 29.97
N ILE A 476 -28.62 26.67 31.08
CA ILE A 476 -28.91 28.11 31.07
C ILE A 476 -27.82 28.87 30.31
N ARG A 477 -26.54 28.53 30.51
CA ARG A 477 -25.44 29.13 29.74
C ARG A 477 -25.60 28.92 28.24
N ARG A 478 -25.92 27.69 27.80
CA ARG A 478 -26.17 27.37 26.38
C ARG A 478 -27.36 28.14 25.82
N LEU A 479 -28.44 28.22 26.58
CA LEU A 479 -29.65 28.96 26.19
C LEU A 479 -29.37 30.46 26.06
N TYR A 480 -28.63 31.03 27.02
CA TYR A 480 -28.16 32.42 26.99
C TYR A 480 -27.33 32.71 25.74
N LEU A 481 -26.32 31.88 25.46
CA LEU A 481 -25.45 32.07 24.29
C LEU A 481 -26.17 31.83 22.95
N THR A 482 -27.24 31.03 22.94
CA THR A 482 -28.05 30.80 21.73
C THR A 482 -28.77 32.07 21.29
N TYR A 483 -29.34 32.83 22.24
CA TYR A 483 -30.10 34.06 21.96
C TYR A 483 -29.28 35.34 22.12
N HIS A 484 -28.00 35.26 22.47
CA HIS A 484 -27.15 36.44 22.65
C HIS A 484 -26.97 37.21 21.32
N PRO A 485 -27.02 38.56 21.31
CA PRO A 485 -26.91 39.37 20.08
C PRO A 485 -25.61 39.15 19.32
N ASP A 486 -24.45 39.04 20.00
CA ASP A 486 -23.15 38.79 19.33
C ASP A 486 -23.03 37.44 18.62
N LYS A 487 -23.93 36.48 18.91
CA LYS A 487 -23.98 35.16 18.27
C LYS A 487 -24.94 35.11 17.07
N ASN A 488 -25.70 36.17 16.83
CA ASN A 488 -26.78 36.23 15.85
C ASN A 488 -26.62 37.45 14.92
N LEU A 489 -25.55 37.44 14.11
CA LEU A 489 -25.23 38.51 13.15
C LEU A 489 -26.39 38.73 12.16
N GLY A 490 -26.81 39.99 12.00
CA GLY A 490 -27.92 40.40 11.14
C GLY A 490 -29.32 40.28 11.77
N GLN A 491 -29.43 39.72 12.98
CA GLN A 491 -30.69 39.62 13.76
C GLN A 491 -30.54 40.21 15.17
N GLU A 492 -29.62 41.17 15.36
CA GLU A 492 -29.18 41.61 16.68
C GLU A 492 -30.30 42.25 17.49
N LYS A 493 -31.21 42.97 16.84
CA LYS A 493 -32.34 43.64 17.52
C LYS A 493 -33.29 42.64 18.16
N LEU A 494 -33.70 41.60 17.40
CA LEU A 494 -34.59 40.56 17.91
C LEU A 494 -33.89 39.71 18.98
N ALA A 495 -32.63 39.33 18.73
CA ALA A 495 -31.82 38.59 19.69
C ALA A 495 -31.66 39.34 21.02
N ASN A 496 -31.42 40.65 20.98
CA ASN A 496 -31.33 41.46 22.18
C ASN A 496 -32.64 41.48 23.00
N GLU A 497 -33.80 41.65 22.34
CA GLU A 497 -35.10 41.64 23.02
C GLU A 497 -35.45 40.26 23.62
N ILE A 498 -35.14 39.18 22.90
CA ILE A 498 -35.32 37.81 23.40
C ILE A 498 -34.34 37.50 24.54
N CYS A 499 -33.08 37.93 24.45
CA CYS A 499 -32.08 37.76 25.51
C CYS A 499 -32.49 38.50 26.80
N LYS A 500 -33.00 39.73 26.70
CA LYS A 500 -33.56 40.47 27.85
C LYS A 500 -34.74 39.73 28.48
N TYR A 501 -35.66 39.22 27.66
CA TYR A 501 -36.78 38.42 28.15
C TYR A 501 -36.30 37.17 28.90
N LEU A 502 -35.35 36.42 28.32
CA LEU A 502 -34.75 35.25 28.94
C LEU A 502 -34.15 35.59 30.33
N CYS A 503 -33.36 36.67 30.43
CA CYS A 503 -32.80 37.13 31.71
C CYS A 503 -33.86 37.49 32.74
N GLN A 504 -34.95 38.13 32.31
CA GLN A 504 -36.06 38.50 33.19
C GLN A 504 -36.77 37.25 33.74
N VAL A 505 -37.06 36.27 32.89
CA VAL A 505 -37.74 35.03 33.31
C VAL A 505 -36.85 34.23 34.26
N ILE A 506 -35.54 34.12 33.97
CA ILE A 506 -34.58 33.46 34.86
C ILE A 506 -34.56 34.16 36.23
N SER A 507 -34.47 35.49 36.26
CA SER A 507 -34.49 36.27 37.52
C SER A 507 -35.77 36.02 38.32
N ASN A 508 -36.94 36.00 37.67
CA ASN A 508 -38.21 35.72 38.34
C ASN A 508 -38.25 34.32 38.95
N LEU A 509 -37.76 33.31 38.21
CA LEU A 509 -37.72 31.92 38.68
C LEU A 509 -36.74 31.69 39.83
N GLU A 510 -35.70 32.52 39.96
CA GLU A 510 -34.79 32.51 41.11
C GLU A 510 -35.46 33.09 42.38
N VAL A 511 -36.21 34.19 42.23
CA VAL A 511 -36.94 34.83 43.33
C VAL A 511 -38.07 33.94 43.85
N ASP A 512 -38.84 33.31 42.96
CA ASP A 512 -39.98 32.45 43.31
C ASP A 512 -39.58 31.18 44.08
N LYS A 513 -38.35 30.68 43.90
CA LYS A 513 -37.83 29.53 44.68
C LYS A 513 -37.34 29.96 46.06
N ASN A 514 -36.68 31.11 46.18
CA ASN A 514 -36.21 31.61 47.48
C ASN A 514 -37.38 32.00 48.41
N CYS A 515 -38.55 32.36 47.88
CA CYS A 515 -39.75 32.63 48.69
C CYS A 515 -40.48 31.37 49.21
N LYS A 516 -40.16 30.16 48.74
CA LYS A 516 -40.90 28.92 49.11
C LYS A 516 -40.16 28.01 50.10
N SER A 517 -38.95 28.34 50.51
CA SER A 517 -38.13 27.53 51.42
C SER A 517 -37.83 28.26 52.73
N GLU A 518 -38.82 28.34 53.62
CA GLU A 518 -38.56 28.58 55.05
C GLU A 518 -37.98 27.30 55.65
N GLY A 519 -36.65 27.21 55.69
CA GLY A 519 -35.92 26.18 56.44
C GLY A 519 -35.04 25.27 55.59
N CYS A 520 -33.88 25.75 55.15
CA CYS A 520 -32.69 24.91 55.01
C CYS A 520 -31.41 25.77 54.97
N SER A 521 -30.35 25.22 55.58
CA SER A 521 -29.11 25.89 55.99
C SER A 521 -28.34 26.63 54.90
N GLU A 522 -27.81 27.80 55.27
CA GLU A 522 -26.92 28.68 54.50
C GLU A 522 -25.69 27.95 53.93
N LYS A 523 -25.74 27.59 52.65
CA LYS A 523 -24.57 27.57 51.78
C LYS A 523 -24.91 28.35 50.51
N GLN A 524 -24.39 29.58 50.45
CA GLN A 524 -24.40 30.55 49.35
C GLN A 524 -24.86 29.99 47.99
N TYR A 525 -26.14 30.13 47.68
CA TYR A 525 -26.62 30.05 46.30
C TYR A 525 -26.39 31.42 45.64
N GLN A 526 -25.37 31.51 44.79
CA GLN A 526 -25.14 32.67 43.92
C GLN A 526 -26.08 32.57 42.72
N GLY A 527 -26.86 33.63 42.47
CA GLY A 527 -27.81 33.67 41.36
C GLY A 527 -27.11 33.64 39.99
N PHE A 528 -27.85 33.28 38.94
CA PHE A 528 -27.35 33.25 37.57
C PHE A 528 -26.87 34.63 37.08
N SER A 529 -27.31 35.69 37.75
CA SER A 529 -26.94 37.07 37.50
C SER A 529 -25.44 37.35 37.50
N GLU A 530 -24.70 36.64 38.36
CA GLU A 530 -23.25 36.82 38.48
C GLU A 530 -22.49 36.30 37.25
N PHE A 531 -23.09 35.39 36.47
CA PHE A 531 -22.45 34.77 35.31
C PHE A 531 -22.72 35.53 33.99
N TRP A 532 -23.68 36.46 33.93
CA TRP A 532 -24.00 37.20 32.69
C TRP A 532 -22.77 37.91 32.12
N SER A 533 -22.01 38.62 32.96
CA SER A 533 -20.79 39.32 32.52
C SER A 533 -19.74 38.37 31.91
N GLN A 534 -19.65 37.15 32.42
CA GLN A 534 -18.75 36.12 31.89
C GLN A 534 -19.25 35.59 30.54
N TRP A 535 -20.55 35.35 30.41
CA TRP A 535 -21.15 34.84 29.18
C TRP A 535 -21.20 35.90 28.07
N ASP A 536 -21.40 37.17 28.41
CA ASP A 536 -21.28 38.31 27.49
C ASP A 536 -19.88 38.40 26.92
N LYS A 537 -18.87 38.34 27.80
CA LYS A 537 -17.46 38.34 27.39
C LYS A 537 -17.15 37.17 26.45
N GLN A 538 -17.70 36.00 26.73
CA GLN A 538 -17.56 34.81 25.90
C GLN A 538 -18.20 35.01 24.51
N ALA A 539 -19.44 35.50 24.45
CA ALA A 539 -20.12 35.75 23.18
C ALA A 539 -19.39 36.80 22.34
N TYR A 540 -18.93 37.87 22.97
CA TYR A 540 -18.11 38.90 22.35
C TYR A 540 -16.78 38.35 21.81
N GLN A 541 -16.10 37.48 22.56
CA GLN A 541 -14.85 36.84 22.12
C GLN A 541 -15.06 35.98 20.88
N HIS A 542 -16.13 35.17 20.86
CA HIS A 542 -16.47 34.35 19.69
C HIS A 542 -16.70 35.19 18.43
N ARG A 543 -17.46 36.28 18.57
CA ARG A 543 -17.68 37.25 17.48
C ARG A 543 -16.39 37.88 17.01
N LYS A 544 -15.56 38.36 17.95
CA LYS A 544 -14.28 38.98 17.64
C LYS A 544 -13.35 38.01 16.88
N TYR A 545 -13.29 36.74 17.27
CA TYR A 545 -12.47 35.74 16.56
C TYR A 545 -12.97 35.46 15.15
N TYR A 546 -14.29 35.40 14.96
CA TYR A 546 -14.89 35.29 13.63
C TYR A 546 -14.57 36.50 12.74
N GLU A 547 -14.72 37.73 13.27
CA GLU A 547 -14.42 38.97 12.55
C GLU A 547 -12.92 39.10 12.21
N GLU A 548 -12.03 38.76 13.14
CA GLU A 548 -10.58 38.77 12.90
C GLU A 548 -10.17 37.78 11.81
N PHE A 549 -10.79 36.59 11.78
CA PHE A 549 -10.53 35.58 10.76
C PHE A 549 -11.04 36.01 9.39
N THR A 550 -12.29 36.46 9.31
CA THR A 550 -12.90 36.91 8.05
C THR A 550 -12.20 38.13 7.46
N ARG A 551 -11.68 39.05 8.30
CA ARG A 551 -10.91 40.22 7.83
C ARG A 551 -9.52 39.87 7.30
N LYS A 552 -8.89 38.80 7.80
CA LYS A 552 -7.54 38.35 7.38
C LYS A 552 -7.57 37.36 6.22
N SER A 553 -8.73 36.86 5.82
CA SER A 553 -8.88 35.81 4.81
C SER A 553 -9.54 36.35 3.55
N ASP A 554 -8.81 36.38 2.43
CA ASP A 554 -9.37 36.65 1.09
C ASP A 554 -10.33 35.55 0.58
N HIS A 555 -10.66 34.54 1.40
CA HIS A 555 -11.40 33.35 1.01
C HIS A 555 -12.53 33.00 2.01
N SER A 556 -13.52 32.24 1.52
CA SER A 556 -14.72 31.84 2.27
C SER A 556 -14.40 31.08 3.56
N TYR A 557 -15.05 31.49 4.66
CA TYR A 557 -15.05 30.84 5.97
C TYR A 557 -15.53 29.38 5.85
N THR A 558 -14.59 28.46 5.60
CA THR A 558 -14.86 27.04 5.34
C THR A 558 -13.87 26.16 6.08
N PHE A 559 -14.37 25.11 6.72
CA PHE A 559 -13.60 24.17 7.54
C PHE A 559 -12.40 23.59 6.78
N TRP A 560 -12.62 23.16 5.53
CA TRP A 560 -11.59 22.60 4.67
C TRP A 560 -10.53 23.62 4.20
N GLY A 561 -10.89 24.89 4.04
CA GLY A 561 -9.94 25.94 3.68
C GLY A 561 -8.93 26.23 4.79
N TYR A 562 -9.36 26.11 6.05
CA TYR A 562 -8.51 26.30 7.23
C TYR A 562 -7.53 25.15 7.44
N HIS A 563 -8.00 23.90 7.39
CA HIS A 563 -7.17 22.73 7.65
C HIS A 563 -6.14 22.47 6.53
N ASN A 564 -6.46 22.80 5.27
CA ASN A 564 -5.49 22.78 4.17
C ASN A 564 -4.29 23.72 4.39
N ARG A 565 -4.46 24.82 5.16
CA ARG A 565 -3.36 25.76 5.45
C ARG A 565 -2.49 25.34 6.62
N ARG A 566 -3.00 24.57 7.59
CA ARG A 566 -2.20 24.11 8.75
C ARG A 566 -1.04 23.20 8.34
N GLN A 567 -1.20 22.42 7.27
CA GLN A 567 -0.11 21.61 6.70
C GLN A 567 0.94 22.43 5.93
N ARG A 568 0.69 23.71 5.67
CA ARG A 568 1.57 24.63 4.90
C ARG A 568 1.91 25.89 5.71
N ARG A 569 2.26 25.74 7.00
CA ARG A 569 2.69 26.88 7.82
C ARG A 569 4.20 27.02 7.78
N SER A 570 4.67 28.15 7.23
CA SER A 570 6.03 28.67 7.43
C SER A 570 6.47 28.57 8.89
N ARG A 571 7.66 28.02 9.14
CA ARG A 571 8.29 27.93 10.48
C ARG A 571 9.58 28.76 10.49
N PRO A 572 9.50 30.09 10.64
CA PRO A 572 10.67 30.97 10.53
C PRO A 572 11.70 30.75 11.65
N GLU A 573 11.27 30.38 12.85
CA GLU A 573 12.17 30.07 13.97
C GLU A 573 13.04 28.85 13.69
N GLU A 574 12.43 27.76 13.17
CA GLU A 574 13.16 26.55 12.79
C GLU A 574 14.05 26.82 11.56
N ALA A 575 13.58 27.62 10.60
CA ALA A 575 14.41 28.06 9.49
C ALA A 575 15.68 28.80 9.99
N SER A 576 15.53 29.72 10.95
CA SER A 576 16.66 30.42 11.56
C SER A 576 17.61 29.48 12.28
N ARG A 577 17.08 28.50 13.04
CA ARG A 577 17.89 27.47 13.72
C ARG A 577 18.75 26.67 12.76
N TRP A 578 18.17 26.20 11.66
CA TRP A 578 18.88 25.43 10.63
C TRP A 578 19.91 26.28 9.90
N PHE A 579 19.57 27.52 9.57
CA PHE A 579 20.49 28.45 8.92
C PHE A 579 21.69 28.80 9.81
N ARG A 580 21.48 28.95 11.13
CA ARG A 580 22.58 29.15 12.08
C ARG A 580 23.57 27.98 12.07
N GLN A 581 23.10 26.74 11.98
CA GLN A 581 23.99 25.60 11.87
C GLN A 581 24.74 25.59 10.53
N ALA A 582 24.05 25.92 9.42
CA ALA A 582 24.67 26.03 8.11
C ALA A 582 25.83 27.05 8.10
N ASP A 583 25.65 28.20 8.75
CA ASP A 583 26.70 29.20 8.86
C ASP A 583 27.87 28.75 9.75
N CYS A 584 27.60 28.07 10.87
CA CYS A 584 28.63 27.46 11.69
C CYS A 584 29.47 26.43 10.91
N ASP A 585 28.82 25.58 10.12
CA ASP A 585 29.50 24.56 9.32
C ASP A 585 30.40 25.18 8.24
N LEU A 586 29.93 26.25 7.59
CA LEU A 586 30.74 26.96 6.59
C LEU A 586 31.94 27.69 7.23
N ARG A 587 31.78 28.23 8.44
CA ARG A 587 32.90 28.79 9.21
C ARG A 587 33.90 27.70 9.59
N ALA A 588 33.43 26.54 10.02
CA ALA A 588 34.30 25.40 10.32
C ALA A 588 35.08 24.93 9.08
N ALA A 589 34.43 24.85 7.91
CA ALA A 589 35.12 24.54 6.64
C ALA A 589 36.19 25.58 6.27
N SER A 590 35.96 26.86 6.60
CA SER A 590 36.92 27.94 6.31
C SER A 590 38.17 27.86 7.20
N SER A 591 38.04 27.29 8.40
CA SER A 591 39.17 27.08 9.32
C SER A 591 40.09 25.94 8.90
N ASP A 592 39.61 24.99 8.09
CA ASP A 592 40.39 23.82 7.68
C ASP A 592 41.21 24.04 6.40
N ILE A 593 41.08 25.21 5.75
CA ILE A 593 41.82 25.53 4.52
C ILE A 593 43.33 25.46 4.79
N GLY A 594 44.07 24.81 3.88
CA GLY A 594 45.53 24.75 3.96
C GLY A 594 46.08 23.76 4.98
N HIS A 595 45.22 22.99 5.65
CA HIS A 595 45.61 21.91 6.56
C HIS A 595 45.74 20.53 5.87
N SER A 596 45.92 20.51 4.53
CA SER A 596 46.07 19.29 3.71
C SER A 596 44.91 18.29 3.86
N SER A 597 43.69 18.79 4.07
CA SER A 597 42.47 18.00 4.29
C SER A 597 41.29 18.50 3.42
N PRO A 598 41.45 18.53 2.08
CA PRO A 598 40.44 19.12 1.18
C PRO A 598 39.11 18.37 1.19
N GLU A 599 39.12 17.09 1.51
CA GLU A 599 37.94 16.25 1.68
C GLU A 599 37.04 16.75 2.81
N TRP A 600 37.62 17.17 3.94
CA TRP A 600 36.88 17.69 5.08
C TRP A 600 36.31 19.08 4.81
N VAL A 601 37.05 19.92 4.08
CA VAL A 601 36.55 21.22 3.61
C VAL A 601 35.31 21.01 2.72
N CYS A 602 35.40 20.10 1.73
CA CYS A 602 34.31 19.80 0.81
C CYS A 602 33.10 19.18 1.53
N TYR A 603 33.32 18.27 2.49
CA TYR A 603 32.25 17.66 3.27
C TYR A 603 31.51 18.69 4.14
N LYS A 604 32.24 19.54 4.86
CA LYS A 604 31.64 20.59 5.70
C LYS A 604 30.87 21.61 4.84
N VAL A 605 31.36 21.93 3.64
CA VAL A 605 30.65 22.74 2.65
C VAL A 605 29.35 22.07 2.17
N HIS A 606 29.38 20.77 1.87
CA HIS A 606 28.18 20.01 1.52
C HIS A 606 27.11 20.11 2.61
N GLN A 607 27.51 19.91 3.87
CA GLN A 607 26.61 20.01 5.03
C GLN A 607 26.04 21.42 5.22
N ALA A 608 26.88 22.46 5.08
CA ALA A 608 26.44 23.85 5.16
C ALA A 608 25.36 24.17 4.12
N VAL A 609 25.59 23.79 2.86
CA VAL A 609 24.63 24.02 1.76
C VAL A 609 23.34 23.24 1.97
N LYS A 610 23.42 21.95 2.35
CA LYS A 610 22.24 21.13 2.65
C LYS A 610 21.36 21.76 3.72
N LYS A 611 21.96 22.19 4.84
CA LYS A 611 21.22 22.79 5.96
C LYS A 611 20.64 24.16 5.61
N ALA A 612 21.32 24.96 4.80
CA ALA A 612 20.78 26.22 4.29
C ALA A 612 19.54 25.99 3.41
N LEU A 613 19.56 25.01 2.51
CA LEU A 613 18.40 24.65 1.68
C LEU A 613 17.22 24.17 2.53
N ILE A 614 17.50 23.38 3.58
CA ILE A 614 16.49 22.94 4.54
C ILE A 614 15.88 24.14 5.29
N ALA A 615 16.67 25.15 5.65
CA ALA A 615 16.14 26.37 6.24
C ALA A 615 15.13 27.08 5.31
N ALA A 616 15.43 27.16 4.00
CA ALA A 616 14.50 27.73 3.02
C ALA A 616 13.17 26.95 2.93
N LEU A 617 13.23 25.61 3.04
CA LEU A 617 12.06 24.74 3.09
C LEU A 617 11.22 24.95 4.36
N TYR A 618 11.85 25.05 5.53
CA TYR A 618 11.15 25.39 6.76
C TYR A 618 10.45 26.74 6.66
N LYS A 619 11.08 27.73 6.03
CA LYS A 619 10.44 29.03 5.77
C LYS A 619 9.26 28.94 4.82
N LYS A 620 9.31 28.15 3.74
CA LYS A 620 8.21 28.12 2.76
C LYS A 620 7.09 27.15 3.13
N GLU A 621 7.45 25.94 3.56
CA GLU A 621 6.55 24.79 3.67
C GLU A 621 6.37 24.32 5.13
N GLY A 622 7.31 24.65 6.03
CA GLY A 622 7.24 24.30 7.45
C GLY A 622 7.72 22.89 7.80
N ASN A 623 8.16 22.11 6.82
CA ASN A 623 8.73 20.78 6.99
C ASN A 623 9.77 20.47 5.89
N PHE A 624 10.52 19.39 6.06
CA PHE A 624 11.37 18.81 5.01
C PHE A 624 11.42 17.27 5.18
N SER A 625 11.70 16.54 4.09
CA SER A 625 11.90 15.09 4.10
C SER A 625 13.37 14.76 4.38
N LYS A 626 13.64 13.79 5.25
CA LYS A 626 15.00 13.49 5.76
C LYS A 626 15.94 12.91 4.68
N ASP A 627 15.40 12.24 3.65
CA ASP A 627 16.18 11.47 2.67
C ASP A 627 16.30 12.14 1.30
N CYS A 628 16.37 13.47 1.26
CA CYS A 628 16.51 14.20 0.00
C CYS A 628 17.96 14.58 -0.30
N HIS A 629 18.45 14.17 -1.48
CA HIS A 629 19.72 14.61 -2.04
C HIS A 629 19.78 16.14 -2.17
N VAL A 630 20.97 16.73 -2.00
CA VAL A 630 21.16 18.19 -1.99
C VAL A 630 20.73 18.84 -3.31
N TYR A 631 21.01 18.22 -4.45
CA TYR A 631 20.55 18.71 -5.75
C TYR A 631 19.01 18.79 -5.88
N TYR A 632 18.28 17.81 -5.32
CA TYR A 632 16.82 17.83 -5.31
C TYR A 632 16.29 18.97 -4.44
N LEU A 633 16.88 19.16 -3.25
CA LEU A 633 16.55 20.29 -2.38
C LEU A 633 16.79 21.62 -3.11
N ALA A 634 17.90 21.76 -3.81
CA ALA A 634 18.25 22.96 -4.57
C ALA A 634 17.27 23.25 -5.72
N THR A 635 16.88 22.22 -6.46
CA THR A 635 15.88 22.33 -7.54
C THR A 635 14.54 22.79 -7.00
N LYS A 636 14.10 22.22 -5.88
CA LYS A 636 12.85 22.62 -5.23
C LYS A 636 12.91 24.07 -4.71
N VAL A 637 13.97 24.42 -3.99
CA VAL A 637 14.18 25.77 -3.43
C VAL A 637 14.29 26.84 -4.54
N SER A 638 14.80 26.49 -5.72
CA SER A 638 14.89 27.42 -6.86
C SER A 638 13.53 27.98 -7.33
N THR A 639 12.43 27.30 -6.97
CA THR A 639 11.07 27.72 -7.32
C THR A 639 10.46 28.71 -6.33
N PHE A 640 11.10 28.96 -5.18
CA PHE A 640 10.48 29.70 -4.07
C PHE A 640 10.51 31.22 -4.21
N SER A 641 11.54 31.75 -4.88
CA SER A 641 11.72 33.18 -5.11
C SER A 641 12.60 33.42 -6.34
N SER A 642 12.45 34.59 -6.97
CA SER A 642 13.30 35.03 -8.06
C SER A 642 14.79 35.12 -7.66
N THR A 643 15.08 35.44 -6.40
CA THR A 643 16.46 35.50 -5.85
C THR A 643 17.14 34.13 -5.80
N LEU A 644 16.35 33.05 -5.77
CA LEU A 644 16.82 31.67 -5.60
C LEU A 644 16.88 30.87 -6.91
N ARG A 645 16.44 31.44 -8.04
CA ARG A 645 16.31 30.73 -9.34
C ARG A 645 17.59 30.04 -9.80
N GLU A 646 18.75 30.62 -9.49
CA GLU A 646 20.06 30.11 -9.91
C GLU A 646 20.71 29.14 -8.89
N ILE A 647 20.06 28.86 -7.76
CA ILE A 647 20.64 27.99 -6.69
C ILE A 647 20.90 26.58 -7.20
N ALA A 648 19.98 25.99 -7.98
CA ALA A 648 20.15 24.64 -8.51
C ALA A 648 21.41 24.50 -9.37
N LYS A 649 21.73 25.52 -10.19
CA LYS A 649 22.95 25.53 -11.01
C LYS A 649 24.20 25.66 -10.13
N LYS A 650 24.18 26.55 -9.13
CA LYS A 650 25.31 26.75 -8.20
C LYS A 650 25.62 25.51 -7.37
N VAL A 651 24.60 24.79 -6.91
CA VAL A 651 24.76 23.52 -6.20
C VAL A 651 25.35 22.45 -7.12
N SER A 652 24.91 22.36 -8.38
CA SER A 652 25.52 21.45 -9.36
C SER A 652 26.98 21.78 -9.66
N GLU A 653 27.35 23.06 -9.69
CA GLU A 653 28.75 23.47 -9.85
C GLU A 653 29.58 23.11 -8.62
N LEU A 654 29.05 23.21 -7.40
CA LEU A 654 29.72 22.74 -6.18
C LEU A 654 30.01 21.23 -6.26
N GLU A 655 29.02 20.42 -6.67
CA GLU A 655 29.20 18.97 -6.85
C GLU A 655 30.29 18.63 -7.88
N LYS A 656 30.40 19.42 -8.95
CA LYS A 656 31.47 19.27 -9.96
C LYS A 656 32.87 19.60 -9.42
N ASN A 657 32.97 20.43 -8.38
CA ASN A 657 34.21 20.80 -7.71
C ASN A 657 34.51 19.91 -6.49
N GLY A 658 33.92 18.71 -6.42
CA GLY A 658 34.24 17.70 -5.40
C GLY A 658 33.42 17.78 -4.11
N VAL A 659 32.40 18.65 -4.03
CA VAL A 659 31.48 18.74 -2.89
C VAL A 659 30.43 17.64 -2.98
N ASP A 660 30.56 16.62 -2.16
CA ASP A 660 29.64 15.49 -2.14
C ASP A 660 29.59 14.85 -0.75
N ASP A 661 28.48 14.17 -0.42
CA ASP A 661 28.34 13.48 0.88
C ASP A 661 29.25 12.25 0.95
N ASN A 662 29.29 11.44 -0.11
CA ASN A 662 29.89 10.12 -0.09
C ASN A 662 31.35 10.14 -0.57
N LYS A 663 31.63 10.85 -1.67
CA LYS A 663 32.99 10.96 -2.24
C LYS A 663 33.96 11.65 -1.29
N THR A 664 33.50 12.49 -0.38
CA THR A 664 34.39 13.16 0.58
C THR A 664 34.78 12.27 1.76
N GLN A 665 34.09 11.14 1.97
CA GLN A 665 34.25 10.30 3.17
C GLN A 665 34.79 8.90 2.88
N TYR A 666 34.38 8.28 1.76
CA TYR A 666 34.58 6.85 1.57
C TYR A 666 35.51 6.52 0.38
N PRO A 667 36.58 5.72 0.57
CA PRO A 667 37.53 5.35 -0.49
C PRO A 667 36.93 4.58 -1.68
N ASN A 668 35.84 3.83 -1.47
CA ASN A 668 35.19 3.05 -2.54
C ASN A 668 34.57 3.91 -3.66
N TYR A 669 34.42 5.22 -3.44
CA TYR A 669 33.95 6.16 -4.46
C TYR A 669 35.09 6.75 -5.31
N HIS A 670 36.33 6.32 -5.08
CA HIS A 670 37.51 6.75 -5.82
C HIS A 670 38.23 5.58 -6.50
N PRO A 671 38.97 5.81 -7.59
CA PRO A 671 39.77 4.77 -8.24
C PRO A 671 40.84 4.22 -7.29
N LYS A 672 40.90 2.89 -7.14
CA LYS A 672 41.95 2.23 -6.33
C LYS A 672 43.34 2.59 -6.89
N PRO A 673 44.34 2.94 -6.04
CA PRO A 673 44.36 2.85 -4.57
C PRO A 673 43.96 4.14 -3.83
N GLY A 674 43.41 5.15 -4.52
CA GLY A 674 43.20 6.48 -3.96
C GLY A 674 42.16 6.54 -2.84
N ILE A 675 42.40 7.43 -1.87
CA ILE A 675 41.46 7.82 -0.81
C ILE A 675 40.90 9.23 -1.07
N PRO A 676 39.82 9.66 -0.39
CA PRO A 676 39.25 11.00 -0.58
C PRO A 676 40.26 12.14 -0.46
N ASN A 677 41.21 12.03 0.47
CA ASN A 677 42.28 13.01 0.67
C ASN A 677 43.19 13.17 -0.58
N ASP A 678 43.48 12.07 -1.29
CA ASP A 678 44.33 12.07 -2.48
C ASP A 678 43.58 12.56 -3.74
N CYS A 679 42.28 12.25 -3.82
CA CYS A 679 41.50 12.43 -5.04
C CYS A 679 40.79 13.78 -5.12
N ILE A 680 40.62 14.49 -3.99
CA ILE A 680 39.99 15.81 -3.96
C ILE A 680 41.08 16.90 -4.07
N PRO A 681 41.03 17.76 -5.10
CA PRO A 681 42.10 18.70 -5.36
C PRO A 681 42.12 19.86 -4.35
N SER A 682 43.24 20.01 -3.63
CA SER A 682 43.44 21.05 -2.61
C SER A 682 43.47 22.49 -3.15
N ASN A 683 43.68 22.66 -4.46
CA ASN A 683 43.65 23.99 -5.10
C ASN A 683 42.22 24.54 -5.31
N GLN A 684 41.16 23.74 -5.06
CA GLN A 684 39.77 24.14 -5.24
C GLN A 684 39.07 24.57 -3.94
N GLU A 685 39.68 24.37 -2.76
CA GLU A 685 39.09 24.67 -1.44
C GLU A 685 38.53 26.12 -1.35
N LYS A 686 39.33 27.10 -1.78
CA LYS A 686 38.93 28.53 -1.77
C LYS A 686 37.78 28.83 -2.73
N VAL A 687 37.73 28.14 -3.87
CA VAL A 687 36.69 28.32 -4.89
C VAL A 687 35.37 27.77 -4.37
N VAL A 688 35.40 26.56 -3.84
CA VAL A 688 34.26 25.86 -3.24
C VAL A 688 33.65 26.67 -2.09
N LEU A 689 34.48 27.22 -1.19
CA LEU A 689 33.99 28.06 -0.09
C LEU A 689 33.34 29.35 -0.58
N LYS A 690 33.92 30.03 -1.57
CA LYS A 690 33.34 31.25 -2.15
C LYS A 690 31.97 30.97 -2.79
N MET A 691 31.85 29.85 -3.50
CA MET A 691 30.59 29.42 -4.11
C MET A 691 29.53 29.07 -3.07
N ALA A 692 29.92 28.35 -2.01
CA ALA A 692 29.01 28.00 -0.92
C ALA A 692 28.54 29.22 -0.14
N ARG A 693 29.42 30.21 0.10
CA ARG A 693 29.06 31.49 0.72
C ARG A 693 27.97 32.21 -0.08
N ASP A 694 28.13 32.33 -1.40
CA ASP A 694 27.11 32.95 -2.27
C ASP A 694 25.77 32.19 -2.26
N VAL A 695 25.77 30.85 -2.14
CA VAL A 695 24.53 30.08 -1.94
C VAL A 695 23.88 30.42 -0.60
N LEU A 696 24.64 30.44 0.49
CA LEU A 696 24.13 30.78 1.82
C LEU A 696 23.62 32.22 1.89
N ASP A 697 24.29 33.17 1.25
CA ASP A 697 23.92 34.58 1.27
C ASP A 697 22.58 34.81 0.56
N ARG A 698 22.36 34.17 -0.61
CA ARG A 698 21.07 34.20 -1.32
C ARG A 698 19.93 33.58 -0.52
N ILE A 699 20.23 32.47 0.17
CA ILE A 699 19.26 31.84 1.06
C ILE A 699 18.97 32.77 2.25
N ASN A 700 19.98 33.42 2.83
CA ASN A 700 19.78 34.37 3.92
C ASN A 700 18.92 35.55 3.48
N GLU A 701 19.20 36.15 2.32
CA GLU A 701 18.37 37.21 1.74
C GLU A 701 16.91 36.76 1.62
N TYR A 702 16.68 35.55 1.11
CA TYR A 702 15.34 34.97 1.07
C TYR A 702 14.77 34.74 2.48
N LEU A 703 15.56 34.35 3.47
CA LEU A 703 15.11 34.15 4.85
C LEU A 703 14.75 35.46 5.57
N GLN A 704 15.32 36.60 5.15
CA GLN A 704 15.00 37.92 5.70
C GLN A 704 13.81 38.64 5.00
N GLN A 705 13.38 38.17 3.82
CA GLN A 705 12.21 38.69 3.08
C GLN A 705 10.88 38.35 3.75
#